data_AF-F4PWU1-F1
#
_entry.id   AF-F4PWU1-F1
#
_cell.length_a   1.000
_cell.length_b   1.000
_cell.length_c   1.000
_cell.angle_alpha   90.00
_cell.angle_beta   90.00
_cell.angle_gamma   90.00
#
_symmetry.space_group_name_H-M   'P 1'
#
loop_
_entity.id
_entity.type
_entity.pdbx_description
1 polymer ?
#
loop_
_entity_poly.entity_id
_entity_poly.type
_entity_poly.pdbx_seq_one_letter_code
_entity_poly.pdbx_strand_id
1 'polypeptide(L)'
;MKQRKKSQIQSYANNNNNEDNDSDDDDVTLFNKEETTSTTTTTTRMNTTNNVNTKHVTKRSKNSDNSVDSISDKIDSTSSQNDTKKRSSSYRINNNNNNNNNNKRIQDEKDKQGNNELKSKQKKDLLLICQELGIEASMKETKDEIIEKILKIQNDQLEFKRKMVDNNPLCDYNKGSLEYSLPWPIISKILDLVWTESSICTCYYNDEATRKFLMYALILNQESLDHLNNQYCPIKKPKVVTLYGSEDDLDLGSQSTMIFNSVEKLKLENINIKPPNNKIISKIFNNNIKSMTPIYLLNSNITDSNTFKPFLLGFNNLTSINLLYYRGIFTKSDLFLDVLAKSPRLVGGLVKILIPKDWCKSHITLDTKLANSILTSNILPPQQMINLQTFHINHMMVGYNLDDLKLTKIVDHTRDSYFLLPNIKTIPKTITTIKFKTASDPNFIIESTFGQLNIKKLLFDSAYEMTEIMINSFAKRGYEYHGSTFKTRSTSTRQFKFIKSTTRNIPEIIIVDNKTTTKIESPQNNCYNNPTLPFYLIENIVRYSWNSYYCTCEIETSDDESDNIPTLEQCLQLIKAKSICPIHKDRSPHLGDFITKPLLQRINRLRFGLSITCKRLFGFVSKHLVKRMIFSNNLHDIPSLHLHFSNQYCLVGKSIETLTLEFKNSMALQHPNILQLGHYSNVSRLKLVESPEQSRSKIPDFYSTLFNSILAFKSLTELDVSDFPVYNTSYIYNGIDRNLIKGLKDIALVKLYYFNHRIGVVFPKYQDRADNECPLSQSLESVSINTYYLQDISKCLFQLTKLRHLRIINNNNNNNNRDANNDKLLESTKLPNGIQKISTDDPIIVTKISQIQNPQINQLTILSNDQPYEYVFDYNNIQRIVIKSSVLDSHPFISYQNNYQFIGTFVTKQTHSNIGTLKWVYIKRTNDNPNK
;
A
#
# COMPACT_ATOMS: atom_id res chain seq x y z
N MET A 1 -32.39 -14.01 55.33
CA MET A 1 -31.71 -14.20 56.64
C MET A 1 -30.21 -13.99 56.46
N LYS A 2 -29.65 -13.03 57.22
CA LYS A 2 -28.26 -12.76 57.67
C LYS A 2 -27.06 -13.37 56.89
N GLN A 3 -25.92 -12.70 56.64
CA GLN A 3 -25.42 -11.37 57.03
C GLN A 3 -24.14 -11.04 56.22
N ARG A 4 -23.87 -9.73 56.09
CA ARG A 4 -22.70 -9.03 55.54
C ARG A 4 -21.38 -9.37 56.27
N LYS A 5 -20.25 -9.17 55.57
CA LYS A 5 -19.17 -8.28 56.06
C LYS A 5 -18.33 -7.72 54.90
N LYS A 6 -18.27 -6.38 54.84
CA LYS A 6 -17.31 -5.54 54.11
C LYS A 6 -16.22 -5.13 55.11
N SER A 7 -15.00 -4.88 54.63
CA SER A 7 -14.08 -3.91 55.23
C SER A 7 -13.16 -3.33 54.15
N GLN A 8 -13.10 -1.99 54.13
CA GLN A 8 -12.18 -1.13 53.39
C GLN A 8 -10.74 -1.21 53.95
N ILE A 9 -9.75 -0.77 53.18
CA ILE A 9 -8.73 0.22 53.61
C ILE A 9 -8.03 0.82 52.37
N GLN A 10 -7.67 2.09 52.52
CA GLN A 10 -7.12 3.06 51.58
C GLN A 10 -5.58 3.12 51.65
N SER A 11 -4.95 3.31 50.49
CA SER A 11 -3.92 4.33 50.16
C SER A 11 -2.49 4.37 50.78
N TYR A 12 -1.54 4.61 49.86
CA TYR A 12 -0.21 5.26 49.93
C TYR A 12 0.96 4.60 50.66
N ALA A 13 2.03 4.29 49.91
CA ALA A 13 3.37 4.90 50.05
C ALA A 13 4.36 4.40 48.98
N ASN A 14 5.09 5.35 48.38
CA ASN A 14 6.33 5.16 47.63
C ASN A 14 7.41 4.48 48.48
N ASN A 15 8.27 3.68 47.85
CA ASN A 15 9.71 3.76 48.11
C ASN A 15 10.53 3.13 46.98
N ASN A 16 11.48 3.93 46.48
CA ASN A 16 12.67 3.48 45.76
C ASN A 16 13.50 2.56 46.69
N ASN A 17 14.19 1.59 46.11
CA ASN A 17 15.62 1.39 46.34
C ASN A 17 16.18 0.40 45.31
N ASN A 18 17.26 0.86 44.65
CA ASN A 18 18.30 0.01 44.10
C ASN A 18 18.90 -0.83 45.24
N GLU A 19 19.28 -2.07 44.96
CA GLU A 19 20.56 -2.59 45.43
C GLU A 19 20.96 -3.83 44.63
N ASP A 20 22.28 -3.94 44.50
CA ASP A 20 23.04 -4.83 43.64
C ASP A 20 23.20 -6.24 44.25
N ASN A 21 23.97 -7.04 43.52
CA ASN A 21 24.81 -8.18 43.97
C ASN A 21 24.12 -9.54 44.00
N ASP A 22 24.49 -10.46 43.11
CA ASP A 22 25.75 -11.24 43.02
C ASP A 22 25.67 -12.53 43.84
N SER A 23 26.47 -13.50 43.37
CA SER A 23 26.77 -14.85 43.87
C SER A 23 25.73 -15.91 43.50
N ASP A 24 26.05 -16.84 42.60
CA ASP A 24 27.11 -17.89 42.62
C ASP A 24 26.73 -19.10 43.48
N ASP A 25 27.24 -20.23 42.98
CA ASP A 25 27.33 -21.55 43.58
C ASP A 25 26.15 -22.52 43.40
N ASP A 26 26.35 -23.37 42.38
CA ASP A 26 26.68 -24.79 42.58
C ASP A 26 26.00 -25.47 43.78
N ASP A 27 25.18 -26.50 43.52
CA ASP A 27 25.72 -27.82 43.83
C ASP A 27 24.93 -28.99 43.20
N VAL A 28 25.74 -30.00 42.92
CA VAL A 28 25.44 -31.34 42.44
C VAL A 28 24.81 -32.18 43.56
N THR A 29 23.74 -32.93 43.29
CA THR A 29 23.54 -34.23 43.96
C THR A 29 22.85 -35.26 43.06
N LEU A 30 23.59 -36.34 42.82
CA LEU A 30 23.09 -37.66 42.46
C LEU A 30 22.21 -38.24 43.57
N PHE A 31 21.14 -38.96 43.22
CA PHE A 31 20.78 -40.21 43.89
C PHE A 31 19.89 -41.11 43.00
N ASN A 32 20.33 -42.36 42.84
CA ASN A 32 19.58 -43.51 42.37
C ASN A 32 18.54 -43.96 43.42
N LYS A 33 17.41 -44.54 42.97
CA LYS A 33 16.80 -45.80 43.47
C LYS A 33 15.51 -46.14 42.71
N GLU A 34 15.48 -47.28 42.02
CA GLU A 34 14.75 -48.53 42.38
C GLU A 34 13.22 -48.35 42.39
N GLU A 35 12.54 -48.79 41.33
CA GLU A 35 11.85 -50.10 41.22
C GLU A 35 10.77 -50.33 42.28
N THR A 36 9.51 -50.36 41.85
CA THR A 36 8.48 -51.25 42.42
C THR A 36 7.32 -51.43 41.45
N THR A 37 7.16 -52.68 41.04
CA THR A 37 6.00 -53.29 40.39
C THR A 37 4.73 -53.12 41.22
N SER A 38 3.59 -52.91 40.55
CA SER A 38 2.27 -53.30 41.08
C SER A 38 1.32 -53.66 39.95
N THR A 39 1.06 -54.96 39.88
CA THR A 39 0.07 -55.65 39.08
C THR A 39 -1.31 -55.43 39.70
N THR A 40 -2.32 -55.06 38.91
CA THR A 40 -3.73 -55.24 39.32
C THR A 40 -4.55 -55.77 38.16
N THR A 41 -5.00 -57.01 38.34
CA THR A 41 -5.95 -57.75 37.54
C THR A 41 -7.37 -57.41 38.01
N THR A 42 -8.29 -57.06 37.12
CA THR A 42 -9.74 -57.20 37.39
C THR A 42 -10.49 -57.65 36.13
N THR A 43 -11.26 -58.72 36.32
CA THR A 43 -11.95 -59.55 35.33
C THR A 43 -13.45 -59.22 35.26
N THR A 44 -14.05 -59.34 34.05
CA THR A 44 -15.49 -59.60 33.73
C THR A 44 -16.53 -58.51 34.11
N ARG A 45 -17.58 -58.18 33.33
CA ARG A 45 -18.53 -59.07 32.63
C ARG A 45 -19.44 -58.33 31.62
N MET A 46 -19.76 -59.07 30.55
CA MET A 46 -20.81 -59.08 29.51
C MET A 46 -22.05 -58.14 29.42
N ASN A 47 -22.54 -58.10 28.16
CA ASN A 47 -23.88 -57.81 27.59
C ASN A 47 -24.12 -56.33 27.15
N THR A 48 -24.65 -55.99 25.96
CA THR A 48 -25.53 -56.74 25.03
C THR A 48 -25.42 -56.17 23.60
N THR A 49 -25.65 -57.04 22.64
CA THR A 49 -25.80 -56.86 21.18
C THR A 49 -26.79 -55.77 20.74
N ASN A 50 -26.48 -55.07 19.65
CA ASN A 50 -27.50 -54.75 18.64
C ASN A 50 -26.93 -54.77 17.22
N ASN A 51 -27.67 -55.48 16.38
CA ASN A 51 -27.35 -56.01 15.07
C ASN A 51 -27.97 -55.09 14.02
N VAL A 52 -27.20 -54.55 13.07
CA VAL A 52 -27.76 -54.08 11.78
C VAL A 52 -26.81 -54.47 10.65
N ASN A 53 -27.25 -55.49 9.92
CA ASN A 53 -26.75 -55.93 8.63
C ASN A 53 -26.74 -54.79 7.59
N THR A 54 -25.66 -54.61 6.85
CA THR A 54 -25.75 -54.32 5.41
C THR A 54 -24.63 -55.02 4.64
N LYS A 55 -25.05 -55.67 3.55
CA LYS A 55 -24.37 -56.73 2.81
C LYS A 55 -23.26 -56.18 1.90
N HIS A 56 -22.13 -56.88 1.89
CA HIS A 56 -21.20 -56.94 0.77
C HIS A 56 -21.87 -57.58 -0.45
N VAL A 57 -21.79 -56.94 -1.61
CA VAL A 57 -22.05 -57.57 -2.92
C VAL A 57 -20.80 -57.39 -3.77
N THR A 58 -20.06 -58.47 -3.93
CA THR A 58 -19.15 -58.72 -5.04
C THR A 58 -19.97 -59.35 -6.18
N LYS A 59 -19.87 -58.83 -7.41
CA LYS A 59 -20.17 -59.61 -8.62
C LYS A 59 -19.38 -59.08 -9.82
N ARG A 60 -18.64 -60.03 -10.40
CA ARG A 60 -17.77 -59.97 -11.57
C ARG A 60 -18.37 -60.95 -12.59
N SER A 61 -18.43 -60.55 -13.86
CA SER A 61 -18.51 -61.33 -15.13
C SER A 61 -19.51 -60.65 -16.09
N LYS A 62 -19.41 -60.64 -17.41
CA LYS A 62 -18.46 -61.05 -18.47
C LYS A 62 -19.15 -60.65 -19.80
N ASN A 63 -18.39 -60.67 -20.92
CA ASN A 63 -18.79 -60.64 -22.35
C ASN A 63 -19.11 -59.25 -22.95
N SER A 64 -18.73 -58.92 -24.18
CA SER A 64 -18.01 -59.63 -25.26
C SER A 64 -17.62 -58.65 -26.38
N ASP A 65 -16.47 -58.88 -27.00
CA ASP A 65 -16.16 -58.83 -28.45
C ASP A 65 -16.58 -57.61 -29.31
N ASN A 66 -15.58 -56.90 -29.85
CA ASN A 66 -15.34 -56.93 -31.31
C ASN A 66 -13.96 -56.41 -31.71
N SER A 67 -13.35 -57.17 -32.61
CA SER A 67 -12.05 -57.07 -33.28
C SER A 67 -12.09 -56.08 -34.47
N VAL A 68 -11.05 -55.27 -34.71
CA VAL A 68 -9.96 -55.44 -35.72
C VAL A 68 -10.24 -54.77 -37.09
N ASP A 69 -9.14 -54.34 -37.72
CA ASP A 69 -8.87 -53.76 -39.05
C ASP A 69 -8.92 -52.22 -39.18
N SER A 70 -7.83 -51.48 -39.37
CA SER A 70 -6.65 -51.57 -40.26
C SER A 70 -6.96 -51.31 -41.73
N ILE A 71 -6.99 -50.04 -42.18
CA ILE A 71 -6.63 -49.68 -43.57
C ILE A 71 -5.90 -48.32 -43.59
N SER A 72 -4.68 -48.38 -44.11
CA SER A 72 -3.80 -47.32 -44.61
C SER A 72 -4.39 -46.60 -45.82
N ASP A 73 -4.08 -45.32 -46.02
CA ASP A 73 -3.79 -44.83 -47.38
C ASP A 73 -2.83 -43.63 -47.41
N LYS A 74 -1.76 -43.83 -48.17
CA LYS A 74 -0.83 -42.86 -48.75
C LYS A 74 -1.48 -42.28 -50.02
N ILE A 75 -1.28 -41.00 -50.35
CA ILE A 75 -0.97 -40.45 -51.71
C ILE A 75 -0.37 -39.04 -51.46
N ASP A 76 0.95 -38.82 -51.61
CA ASP A 76 1.65 -38.28 -52.79
C ASP A 76 1.07 -36.96 -53.35
N SER A 77 1.70 -35.79 -53.17
CA SER A 77 2.91 -35.25 -53.82
C SER A 77 2.67 -34.73 -55.26
N THR A 78 3.24 -33.54 -55.52
CA THR A 78 3.38 -32.71 -56.77
C THR A 78 2.67 -31.35 -56.68
N SER A 79 3.13 -30.23 -57.24
CA SER A 79 4.41 -29.60 -57.63
C SER A 79 4.04 -28.45 -58.59
N SER A 80 4.94 -27.49 -58.78
CA SER A 80 4.97 -26.40 -59.79
C SER A 80 4.20 -25.12 -59.42
N GLN A 81 4.84 -23.97 -59.22
CA GLN A 81 5.73 -23.12 -60.07
C GLN A 81 4.97 -22.16 -60.99
N ASN A 82 5.40 -20.88 -60.90
CA ASN A 82 5.40 -19.82 -61.91
C ASN A 82 4.01 -19.20 -62.24
N ASP A 83 3.85 -17.94 -62.63
CA ASP A 83 4.70 -16.76 -62.74
C ASP A 83 3.78 -15.54 -62.97
N THR A 84 4.34 -14.36 -62.75
CA THR A 84 3.99 -13.01 -63.22
C THR A 84 2.85 -12.81 -64.26
N LYS A 85 1.99 -11.79 -64.08
CA LYS A 85 2.01 -10.50 -64.84
C LYS A 85 0.72 -9.67 -64.69
N LYS A 86 0.96 -8.35 -64.61
CA LYS A 86 0.08 -7.19 -64.87
C LYS A 86 -0.93 -7.41 -66.01
N ARG A 87 -2.18 -6.94 -65.83
CA ARG A 87 -2.72 -5.75 -66.52
C ARG A 87 -4.15 -5.40 -66.08
N SER A 88 -4.35 -4.10 -66.08
CA SER A 88 -5.56 -3.28 -65.93
C SER A 88 -6.77 -3.66 -66.81
N SER A 89 -7.99 -3.50 -66.28
CA SER A 89 -9.11 -2.91 -67.02
C SER A 89 -10.25 -2.46 -66.09
N SER A 90 -10.64 -1.22 -66.26
CA SER A 90 -11.80 -0.51 -65.74
C SER A 90 -13.14 -1.13 -66.14
N TYR A 91 -14.05 -1.33 -65.18
CA TYR A 91 -15.50 -1.31 -65.44
C TYR A 91 -16.23 -0.59 -64.29
N ARG A 92 -16.90 0.51 -64.64
CA ARG A 92 -17.88 1.21 -63.80
C ARG A 92 -19.13 0.35 -63.69
N ILE A 93 -19.61 0.06 -62.48
CA ILE A 93 -21.00 -0.35 -62.23
C ILE A 93 -21.57 0.53 -61.11
N ASN A 94 -22.64 1.21 -61.48
CA ASN A 94 -23.49 2.06 -60.67
C ASN A 94 -24.45 1.17 -59.87
N ASN A 95 -24.42 1.19 -58.53
CA ASN A 95 -25.39 0.45 -57.72
C ASN A 95 -25.52 1.05 -56.30
N ASN A 96 -26.39 2.04 -56.11
CA ASN A 96 -26.59 2.69 -54.81
C ASN A 96 -28.03 2.67 -54.27
N ASN A 97 -28.95 1.89 -54.85
CA ASN A 97 -30.32 1.78 -54.32
C ASN A 97 -30.63 0.49 -53.54
N ASN A 98 -29.65 -0.39 -53.29
CA ASN A 98 -29.91 -1.68 -52.65
C ASN A 98 -29.49 -1.79 -51.16
N ASN A 99 -28.92 -0.74 -50.56
CA ASN A 99 -28.36 -0.83 -49.20
C ASN A 99 -29.38 -0.59 -48.06
N ASN A 100 -30.52 0.05 -48.32
CA ASN A 100 -31.53 0.26 -47.28
C ASN A 100 -32.36 -1.01 -46.96
N ASN A 101 -32.49 -1.95 -47.91
CA ASN A 101 -33.21 -3.20 -47.65
C ASN A 101 -32.39 -4.21 -46.84
N ASN A 102 -31.06 -4.16 -46.90
CA ASN A 102 -30.20 -5.10 -46.16
C ASN A 102 -30.14 -4.77 -44.65
N ASN A 103 -30.15 -3.50 -44.26
CA ASN A 103 -30.11 -3.13 -42.83
C ASN A 103 -31.42 -3.46 -42.10
N LYS A 104 -32.56 -3.34 -42.77
CA LYS A 104 -33.86 -3.74 -42.20
C LYS A 104 -33.92 -5.25 -41.96
N ARG A 105 -33.43 -6.05 -42.92
CA ARG A 105 -33.41 -7.51 -42.84
C ARG A 105 -32.48 -8.05 -41.74
N ILE A 106 -31.33 -7.40 -41.52
CA ILE A 106 -30.38 -7.76 -40.45
C ILE A 106 -30.94 -7.43 -39.05
N GLN A 107 -31.71 -6.36 -38.91
CA GLN A 107 -32.35 -6.01 -37.65
C GLN A 107 -33.47 -7.00 -37.31
N ASP A 108 -34.32 -7.34 -38.30
CA ASP A 108 -35.42 -8.30 -38.12
C ASP A 108 -34.92 -9.71 -37.74
N GLU A 109 -33.73 -10.12 -38.21
CA GLU A 109 -33.10 -11.39 -37.83
C GLU A 109 -32.52 -11.37 -36.40
N LYS A 110 -31.91 -10.26 -35.97
CA LYS A 110 -31.39 -10.10 -34.61
C LYS A 110 -32.50 -10.07 -33.56
N ASP A 111 -33.61 -9.38 -33.87
CA ASP A 111 -34.73 -9.28 -32.95
C ASP A 111 -35.43 -10.65 -32.77
N LYS A 112 -35.46 -11.47 -33.83
CA LYS A 112 -35.91 -12.88 -33.75
C LYS A 112 -34.96 -13.76 -32.94
N GLN A 113 -33.65 -13.57 -33.06
CA GLN A 113 -32.66 -14.36 -32.32
C GLN A 113 -32.71 -14.08 -30.81
N GLY A 114 -32.84 -12.81 -30.40
CA GLY A 114 -32.95 -12.42 -28.99
C GLY A 114 -34.22 -12.97 -28.32
N ASN A 115 -35.36 -12.95 -29.03
CA ASN A 115 -36.62 -13.49 -28.51
C ASN A 115 -36.54 -15.02 -28.29
N ASN A 116 -35.94 -15.75 -29.23
CA ASN A 116 -35.79 -17.21 -29.10
C ASN A 116 -34.87 -17.61 -27.93
N GLU A 117 -33.82 -16.83 -27.66
CA GLU A 117 -32.95 -17.07 -26.51
C GLU A 117 -33.71 -16.86 -25.18
N LEU A 118 -34.47 -15.77 -25.05
CA LEU A 118 -35.27 -15.50 -23.83
C LEU A 118 -36.35 -16.57 -23.62
N LYS A 119 -36.99 -17.05 -24.69
CA LYS A 119 -37.96 -18.16 -24.63
C LYS A 119 -37.35 -19.47 -24.14
N SER A 120 -36.05 -19.69 -24.33
CA SER A 120 -35.35 -20.91 -23.88
C SER A 120 -35.02 -20.91 -22.38
N LYS A 121 -34.93 -19.75 -21.72
CA LYS A 121 -34.53 -19.62 -20.30
C LYS A 121 -35.67 -19.99 -19.35
N GLN A 122 -35.38 -20.43 -18.12
CA GLN A 122 -36.45 -20.70 -17.15
C GLN A 122 -37.02 -19.41 -16.56
N LYS A 123 -38.24 -19.45 -16.02
CA LYS A 123 -38.90 -18.26 -15.43
C LYS A 123 -38.05 -17.59 -14.33
N LYS A 124 -37.32 -18.39 -13.53
CA LYS A 124 -36.41 -17.88 -12.49
C LYS A 124 -35.24 -17.10 -13.08
N ASP A 125 -34.67 -17.56 -14.20
CA ASP A 125 -33.57 -16.88 -14.88
C ASP A 125 -34.05 -15.56 -15.50
N LEU A 126 -35.28 -15.53 -16.02
CA LEU A 126 -35.89 -14.31 -16.54
C LEU A 126 -36.13 -13.26 -15.45
N LEU A 127 -36.50 -13.68 -14.23
CA LEU A 127 -36.62 -12.76 -13.09
C LEU A 127 -35.27 -12.19 -12.63
N LEU A 128 -34.18 -12.98 -12.72
CA LEU A 128 -32.83 -12.46 -12.48
C LEU A 128 -32.44 -11.42 -13.53
N ILE A 129 -32.75 -11.66 -14.80
CA ILE A 129 -32.53 -10.68 -15.88
C ILE A 129 -33.35 -9.40 -15.64
N CYS A 130 -34.62 -9.52 -15.21
CA CYS A 130 -35.44 -8.37 -14.83
C CYS A 130 -34.82 -7.58 -13.67
N GLN A 131 -34.30 -8.25 -12.64
CA GLN A 131 -33.64 -7.60 -11.51
C GLN A 131 -32.36 -6.85 -11.95
N GLU A 132 -31.55 -7.45 -12.84
CA GLU A 132 -30.36 -6.82 -13.41
C GLU A 132 -30.70 -5.58 -14.27
N LEU A 133 -31.85 -5.61 -14.96
CA LEU A 133 -32.31 -4.53 -15.82
C LEU A 133 -33.21 -3.50 -15.09
N GLY A 134 -33.48 -3.67 -13.80
CA GLY A 134 -34.35 -2.78 -13.02
C GLY A 134 -35.84 -2.86 -13.40
N ILE A 135 -36.29 -4.01 -13.91
CA ILE A 135 -37.68 -4.27 -14.31
C ILE A 135 -38.43 -4.88 -13.13
N GLU A 136 -39.52 -4.26 -12.70
CA GLU A 136 -40.44 -4.89 -11.75
C GLU A 136 -41.18 -6.05 -12.44
N ALA A 137 -40.78 -7.27 -12.09
CA ALA A 137 -41.40 -8.50 -12.55
C ALA A 137 -41.70 -9.44 -11.38
N SER A 138 -42.81 -10.17 -11.45
CA SER A 138 -43.24 -11.04 -10.35
C SER A 138 -43.48 -12.49 -10.80
N MET A 139 -43.42 -13.43 -9.85
CA MET A 139 -43.77 -14.84 -10.12
C MET A 139 -45.23 -15.04 -10.56
N LYS A 140 -46.10 -14.03 -10.40
CA LYS A 140 -47.50 -14.08 -10.87
C LYS A 140 -47.64 -13.82 -12.37
N GLU A 141 -46.70 -13.11 -12.97
CA GLU A 141 -46.73 -12.74 -14.39
C GLU A 141 -46.38 -13.94 -15.27
N THR A 142 -46.95 -14.05 -16.45
CA THR A 142 -46.63 -15.16 -17.36
C THR A 142 -45.20 -15.04 -17.89
N LYS A 143 -44.62 -16.15 -18.35
CA LYS A 143 -43.24 -16.14 -18.88
C LYS A 143 -43.12 -15.16 -20.06
N ASP A 144 -44.14 -15.10 -20.91
CA ASP A 144 -44.17 -14.22 -22.07
C ASP A 144 -44.29 -12.73 -21.69
N GLU A 145 -45.06 -12.39 -20.66
CA GLU A 145 -45.13 -11.02 -20.10
C GLU A 145 -43.76 -10.54 -19.61
N ILE A 146 -43.00 -11.40 -18.92
CA ILE A 146 -41.65 -11.07 -18.44
C ILE A 146 -40.69 -10.84 -19.62
N ILE A 147 -40.77 -11.69 -20.67
CA ILE A 147 -39.97 -11.55 -21.88
C ILE A 147 -40.30 -10.25 -22.62
N GLU A 148 -41.59 -9.90 -22.73
CA GLU A 148 -42.03 -8.67 -23.39
C GLU A 148 -41.49 -7.41 -22.69
N LYS A 149 -41.51 -7.39 -21.35
CA LYS A 149 -40.91 -6.29 -20.58
C LYS A 149 -39.39 -6.16 -20.80
N ILE A 150 -38.67 -7.29 -20.84
CA ILE A 150 -37.22 -7.31 -21.11
C ILE A 150 -36.94 -6.74 -22.51
N LEU A 151 -37.66 -7.21 -23.53
CA LEU A 151 -37.49 -6.75 -24.91
C LEU A 151 -37.82 -5.26 -25.06
N LYS A 152 -38.86 -4.77 -24.38
CA LYS A 152 -39.23 -3.35 -24.38
C LYS A 152 -38.08 -2.47 -23.87
N ILE A 153 -37.50 -2.78 -22.70
CA ILE A 153 -36.39 -1.99 -22.14
C ILE A 153 -35.13 -2.06 -23.00
N GLN A 154 -34.83 -3.22 -23.59
CA GLN A 154 -33.70 -3.35 -24.52
C GLN A 154 -33.91 -2.49 -25.78
N ASN A 155 -35.13 -2.46 -26.32
CA ASN A 155 -35.48 -1.62 -27.47
C ASN A 155 -35.46 -0.13 -27.13
N ASP A 156 -36.00 0.27 -25.98
CA ASP A 156 -35.96 1.66 -25.50
C ASP A 156 -34.51 2.16 -25.33
N GLN A 157 -33.62 1.32 -24.78
CA GLN A 157 -32.19 1.64 -24.68
C GLN A 157 -31.50 1.76 -26.05
N LEU A 158 -31.87 0.91 -27.02
CA LEU A 158 -31.35 0.98 -28.39
C LEU A 158 -31.87 2.23 -29.12
N GLU A 159 -33.15 2.56 -28.95
CA GLU A 159 -33.75 3.77 -29.54
C GLU A 159 -33.14 5.04 -28.94
N PHE A 160 -32.93 5.07 -27.62
CA PHE A 160 -32.22 6.16 -26.95
C PHE A 160 -30.81 6.34 -27.52
N LYS A 161 -30.06 5.24 -27.70
CA LYS A 161 -28.73 5.28 -28.35
C LYS A 161 -28.79 5.81 -29.78
N ARG A 162 -29.79 5.43 -30.57
CA ARG A 162 -29.97 5.95 -31.95
C ARG A 162 -30.29 7.45 -31.93
N LYS A 163 -31.24 7.88 -31.09
CA LYS A 163 -31.65 9.30 -30.96
C LYS A 163 -30.50 10.20 -30.48
N MET A 164 -29.59 9.70 -29.65
CA MET A 164 -28.38 10.45 -29.24
C MET A 164 -27.35 10.62 -30.36
N VAL A 165 -27.35 9.75 -31.37
CA VAL A 165 -26.42 9.81 -32.52
C VAL A 165 -26.95 10.75 -33.60
N ASP A 166 -28.25 10.72 -33.90
CA ASP A 166 -28.79 11.39 -35.08
C ASP A 166 -29.29 12.84 -34.84
N ASN A 167 -29.58 13.24 -33.59
CA ASN A 167 -30.17 14.55 -33.27
C ASN A 167 -29.34 15.40 -32.28
N ASN A 168 -28.01 15.43 -32.41
CA ASN A 168 -27.17 16.29 -31.57
C ASN A 168 -26.97 17.68 -32.21
N PRO A 169 -27.61 18.76 -31.69
CA PRO A 169 -27.48 20.12 -32.24
C PRO A 169 -26.05 20.72 -32.11
N LEU A 170 -25.13 20.04 -31.42
CA LEU A 170 -23.72 20.43 -31.34
C LEU A 170 -22.94 20.17 -32.64
N CYS A 171 -23.48 19.37 -33.58
CA CYS A 171 -22.84 19.11 -34.87
C CYS A 171 -22.85 20.34 -35.81
N ASP A 172 -23.78 21.27 -35.64
CA ASP A 172 -23.87 22.48 -36.47
C ASP A 172 -22.94 23.62 -36.01
N TYR A 173 -22.35 23.52 -34.81
CA TYR A 173 -21.62 24.63 -34.19
C TYR A 173 -20.11 24.71 -34.53
N ASN A 174 -19.54 23.74 -35.25
CA ASN A 174 -18.09 23.61 -35.44
C ASN A 174 -17.58 23.85 -36.87
N LYS A 175 -18.06 24.90 -37.57
CA LYS A 175 -17.53 25.28 -38.89
C LYS A 175 -16.42 26.35 -38.88
N GLY A 176 -15.89 26.74 -37.72
CA GLY A 176 -15.01 27.92 -37.62
C GLY A 176 -13.90 27.89 -36.56
N SER A 177 -13.16 26.80 -36.39
CA SER A 177 -11.73 26.83 -36.00
C SER A 177 -11.20 25.39 -35.93
N LEU A 178 -10.05 25.14 -36.54
CA LEU A 178 -9.32 23.87 -36.51
C LEU A 178 -8.68 23.66 -35.12
N GLU A 179 -9.46 23.59 -34.07
CA GLU A 179 -8.98 23.06 -32.79
C GLU A 179 -9.01 21.54 -32.86
N TYR A 180 -7.84 20.90 -32.76
CA TYR A 180 -7.72 19.45 -32.68
C TYR A 180 -8.57 18.94 -31.52
N SER A 181 -9.58 18.18 -31.89
CA SER A 181 -10.66 17.82 -31.01
C SER A 181 -10.59 16.30 -30.81
N LEU A 182 -10.63 15.84 -29.55
CA LEU A 182 -10.36 14.43 -29.24
C LEU A 182 -11.55 13.56 -29.68
N PRO A 183 -11.32 12.35 -30.21
CA PRO A 183 -12.39 11.40 -30.49
C PRO A 183 -13.25 11.11 -29.26
N TRP A 184 -14.57 10.97 -29.43
CA TRP A 184 -15.51 10.68 -28.35
C TRP A 184 -15.13 9.49 -27.45
N PRO A 185 -14.54 8.37 -27.92
CA PRO A 185 -14.08 7.31 -27.01
C PRO A 185 -13.00 7.76 -26.02
N ILE A 186 -12.14 8.70 -26.43
CA ILE A 186 -11.13 9.30 -25.56
C ILE A 186 -11.79 10.27 -24.58
N ILE A 187 -12.73 11.09 -25.05
CA ILE A 187 -13.49 12.01 -24.20
C ILE A 187 -14.32 11.25 -23.18
N SER A 188 -15.08 10.23 -23.60
CA SER A 188 -15.83 9.33 -22.74
C SER A 188 -14.92 8.68 -21.72
N LYS A 189 -13.72 8.21 -22.11
CA LYS A 189 -12.77 7.66 -21.14
C LYS A 189 -12.25 8.70 -20.15
N ILE A 190 -12.01 9.94 -20.59
CA ILE A 190 -11.62 11.05 -19.70
C ILE A 190 -12.77 11.39 -18.76
N LEU A 191 -13.99 11.53 -19.28
CA LEU A 191 -15.20 11.82 -18.51
C LEU A 191 -15.52 10.68 -17.55
N ASP A 192 -15.40 9.42 -17.96
CA ASP A 192 -15.61 8.25 -17.12
C ASP A 192 -14.59 8.21 -16.00
N LEU A 193 -13.30 8.42 -16.29
CA LEU A 193 -12.25 8.49 -15.27
C LEU A 193 -12.51 9.66 -14.31
N VAL A 194 -12.84 10.84 -14.81
CA VAL A 194 -13.13 12.03 -13.99
C VAL A 194 -14.43 11.87 -13.18
N TRP A 195 -15.47 11.28 -13.75
CA TRP A 195 -16.81 11.15 -13.15
C TRP A 195 -16.89 9.98 -12.18
N THR A 196 -16.30 8.82 -12.49
CA THR A 196 -16.15 7.74 -11.49
C THR A 196 -15.32 8.20 -10.31
N GLU A 197 -14.33 9.07 -10.52
CA GLU A 197 -13.57 9.75 -9.46
C GLU A 197 -14.40 10.81 -8.69
N SER A 198 -15.36 11.47 -9.34
CA SER A 198 -16.21 12.49 -8.69
C SER A 198 -17.14 11.96 -7.60
N SER A 199 -17.36 10.64 -7.62
CA SER A 199 -18.20 9.93 -6.66
C SER A 199 -17.43 9.36 -5.45
N ILE A 200 -16.16 9.73 -5.30
CA ILE A 200 -15.24 9.22 -4.28
C ILE A 200 -14.80 10.36 -3.36
N CYS A 201 -15.10 10.24 -2.07
CA CYS A 201 -14.72 11.23 -1.05
C CYS A 201 -13.23 11.20 -0.71
N THR A 202 -12.64 12.38 -0.49
CA THR A 202 -11.27 12.56 0.05
C THR A 202 -11.19 12.63 1.59
N CYS A 203 -12.33 12.53 2.28
CA CYS A 203 -12.47 12.53 3.74
C CYS A 203 -12.02 11.22 4.42
N TYR A 204 -10.97 10.58 3.91
CA TYR A 204 -10.52 9.28 4.39
C TYR A 204 -9.11 9.34 4.96
N TYR A 205 -9.02 9.53 6.28
CA TYR A 205 -7.87 9.12 7.09
C TYR A 205 -8.36 8.30 8.29
N ASN A 206 -8.12 6.99 8.22
CA ASN A 206 -7.55 6.24 9.33
C ASN A 206 -6.79 5.05 8.73
N ASP A 207 -5.51 5.28 8.40
CA ASP A 207 -4.63 4.25 7.80
C ASP A 207 -4.30 3.14 8.82
N GLU A 208 -4.53 3.36 10.12
CA GLU A 208 -4.37 2.34 11.16
C GLU A 208 -5.53 1.35 11.17
N ALA A 209 -6.77 1.84 10.98
CA ALA A 209 -7.91 0.97 10.71
C ALA A 209 -7.70 0.19 9.40
N THR A 210 -7.22 0.83 8.31
CA THR A 210 -7.04 0.15 7.03
C THR A 210 -5.88 -0.87 7.04
N ARG A 211 -4.79 -0.63 7.80
CA ARG A 211 -3.73 -1.63 8.02
C ARG A 211 -4.20 -2.80 8.86
N LYS A 212 -5.09 -2.57 9.84
CA LYS A 212 -5.72 -3.61 10.66
C LYS A 212 -6.84 -4.35 9.88
N PHE A 213 -7.43 -3.77 8.82
CA PHE A 213 -8.57 -4.35 8.07
C PHE A 213 -8.25 -4.99 6.70
N LEU A 214 -7.05 -4.82 6.13
CA LEU A 214 -6.71 -5.35 4.79
C LEU A 214 -6.42 -6.87 4.73
N MET A 215 -6.50 -7.55 5.86
CA MET A 215 -6.94 -8.94 5.91
C MET A 215 -8.34 -8.91 6.52
N TYR A 216 -9.34 -9.49 5.88
CA TYR A 216 -10.47 -10.05 6.64
C TYR A 216 -9.92 -11.24 7.46
N ALA A 217 -9.09 -10.93 8.46
CA ALA A 217 -9.04 -11.66 9.69
C ALA A 217 -10.33 -11.23 10.39
N LEU A 218 -11.39 -12.03 10.22
CA LEU A 218 -12.51 -11.95 11.16
C LEU A 218 -11.91 -12.18 12.53
N ILE A 219 -11.90 -11.14 13.37
CA ILE A 219 -11.67 -11.32 14.80
C ILE A 219 -12.82 -12.20 15.24
N LEU A 220 -12.52 -13.46 15.59
CA LEU A 220 -13.56 -14.40 15.98
C LEU A 220 -14.02 -14.07 17.41
N ASN A 221 -14.85 -13.04 17.52
CA ASN A 221 -15.65 -12.74 18.70
C ASN A 221 -17.08 -13.27 18.51
N GLN A 222 -17.90 -13.19 19.56
CA GLN A 222 -19.28 -13.66 19.54
C GLN A 222 -20.09 -13.01 18.40
N GLU A 223 -19.94 -11.71 18.17
CA GLU A 223 -20.66 -10.99 17.10
C GLU A 223 -20.30 -11.49 15.69
N SER A 224 -19.02 -11.74 15.43
CA SER A 224 -18.55 -12.32 14.17
C SER A 224 -19.04 -13.76 13.98
N LEU A 225 -19.11 -14.54 15.07
CA LEU A 225 -19.67 -15.89 15.04
C LEU A 225 -21.18 -15.85 14.77
N ASP A 226 -21.91 -14.94 15.39
CA ASP A 226 -23.34 -14.74 15.15
C ASP A 226 -23.60 -14.32 13.70
N HIS A 227 -22.76 -13.44 13.14
CA HIS A 227 -22.81 -13.06 11.74
C HIS A 227 -22.53 -14.25 10.81
N LEU A 228 -21.50 -15.06 11.09
CA LEU A 228 -21.18 -16.24 10.30
C LEU A 228 -22.26 -17.33 10.40
N ASN A 229 -22.92 -17.45 11.55
CA ASN A 229 -24.05 -18.37 11.75
C ASN A 229 -25.35 -17.87 11.11
N ASN A 230 -25.42 -16.59 10.75
CA ASN A 230 -26.61 -16.02 10.14
C ASN A 230 -26.93 -16.71 8.81
N GLN A 231 -28.19 -17.15 8.64
CA GLN A 231 -28.67 -17.78 7.42
C GLN A 231 -28.54 -16.89 6.16
N TYR A 232 -28.31 -15.59 6.32
CA TYR A 232 -28.05 -14.65 5.23
C TYR A 232 -26.57 -14.37 4.98
N CYS A 233 -25.64 -14.91 5.78
CA CYS A 233 -24.21 -14.74 5.53
C CYS A 233 -23.82 -15.36 4.17
N PRO A 234 -23.19 -14.63 3.25
CA PRO A 234 -22.81 -15.15 1.93
C PRO A 234 -21.74 -16.26 2.02
N ILE A 235 -21.00 -16.32 3.14
CA ILE A 235 -19.99 -17.34 3.38
C ILE A 235 -20.68 -18.58 3.97
N LYS A 236 -21.01 -19.57 3.13
CA LYS A 236 -21.71 -20.79 3.59
C LYS A 236 -20.80 -21.98 3.91
N LYS A 237 -19.67 -22.11 3.21
CA LYS A 237 -18.79 -23.29 3.30
C LYS A 237 -17.30 -22.93 3.15
N PRO A 238 -16.69 -22.21 4.11
CA PRO A 238 -15.29 -21.86 4.03
C PRO A 238 -14.41 -23.11 4.03
N LYS A 239 -13.64 -23.35 2.96
CA LYS A 239 -12.66 -24.46 2.92
C LYS A 239 -11.33 -24.13 3.60
N VAL A 240 -11.02 -22.84 3.75
CA VAL A 240 -9.76 -22.35 4.30
C VAL A 240 -10.08 -21.25 5.30
N VAL A 241 -9.58 -21.39 6.52
CA VAL A 241 -9.70 -20.37 7.58
C VAL A 241 -8.30 -19.98 8.02
N THR A 242 -8.10 -18.67 8.20
CA THR A 242 -6.91 -18.12 8.83
C THR A 242 -7.36 -17.44 10.09
N LEU A 243 -6.91 -17.95 11.22
CA LEU A 243 -7.12 -17.35 12.52
C LEU A 243 -5.95 -16.40 12.79
N TYR A 244 -6.26 -15.19 13.21
CA TYR A 244 -5.27 -14.20 13.63
C TYR A 244 -5.50 -13.91 15.11
N GLY A 245 -4.47 -14.00 15.94
CA GLY A 245 -4.57 -13.77 17.38
C GLY A 245 -4.10 -12.38 17.79
N SER A 246 -4.78 -11.77 18.77
CA SER A 246 -4.17 -10.82 19.70
C SER A 246 -3.46 -11.60 20.81
N GLU A 247 -2.73 -10.92 21.69
CA GLU A 247 -2.03 -11.56 22.82
C GLU A 247 -3.00 -12.22 23.83
N ASP A 248 -4.29 -11.86 23.78
CA ASP A 248 -5.33 -12.34 24.68
C ASP A 248 -5.87 -13.73 24.32
N ASP A 249 -6.50 -14.37 25.31
CA ASP A 249 -7.16 -15.66 25.14
C ASP A 249 -8.32 -15.58 24.14
N LEU A 250 -8.47 -16.60 23.30
CA LEU A 250 -9.58 -16.68 22.35
C LEU A 250 -10.87 -17.01 23.13
N ASP A 251 -11.63 -15.99 23.50
CA ASP A 251 -12.98 -16.18 24.04
C ASP A 251 -13.98 -16.49 22.90
N LEU A 252 -13.89 -17.71 22.37
CA LEU A 252 -14.72 -18.18 21.27
C LEU A 252 -16.11 -18.65 21.72
N GLY A 253 -16.46 -18.49 23.00
CA GLY A 253 -17.65 -19.11 23.58
C GLY A 253 -17.62 -20.64 23.46
N SER A 254 -18.50 -21.34 24.17
CA SER A 254 -18.57 -22.81 24.10
C SER A 254 -19.25 -23.35 22.84
N GLN A 255 -19.71 -22.46 21.94
CA GLN A 255 -20.60 -22.81 20.82
C GLN A 255 -19.83 -23.19 19.55
N SER A 256 -19.92 -24.47 19.18
CA SER A 256 -19.44 -24.98 17.89
C SER A 256 -20.31 -24.44 16.76
N THR A 257 -19.77 -23.56 15.92
CA THR A 257 -20.50 -23.04 14.77
C THR A 257 -20.48 -24.04 13.61
N MET A 258 -21.65 -24.37 13.04
CA MET A 258 -21.74 -25.34 11.95
C MET A 258 -20.94 -24.93 10.70
N ILE A 259 -20.64 -23.63 10.55
CA ILE A 259 -19.90 -23.10 9.41
C ILE A 259 -18.47 -23.68 9.31
N PHE A 260 -17.82 -23.95 10.44
CA PHE A 260 -16.44 -24.44 10.46
C PHE A 260 -16.32 -25.94 10.16
N ASN A 261 -17.42 -26.68 10.13
CA ASN A 261 -17.42 -28.07 9.71
C ASN A 261 -16.98 -28.24 8.25
N SER A 262 -17.04 -27.21 7.41
CA SER A 262 -16.58 -27.29 6.02
C SER A 262 -15.09 -26.98 5.83
N VAL A 263 -14.40 -26.57 6.90
CA VAL A 263 -13.01 -26.13 6.84
C VAL A 263 -12.11 -27.34 6.70
N GLU A 264 -11.26 -27.31 5.67
CA GLU A 264 -10.26 -28.35 5.42
C GLU A 264 -8.84 -27.86 5.70
N LYS A 265 -8.63 -26.54 5.72
CA LYS A 265 -7.30 -25.94 5.90
C LYS A 265 -7.36 -24.85 6.96
N LEU A 266 -6.60 -25.06 8.04
CA LEU A 266 -6.48 -24.12 9.14
C LEU A 266 -5.11 -23.42 9.08
N LYS A 267 -5.12 -22.10 9.16
CA LYS A 267 -3.91 -21.29 9.33
C LYS A 267 -4.00 -20.54 10.63
N LEU A 268 -2.88 -20.47 11.35
CA LEU A 268 -2.80 -19.81 12.65
C LEU A 268 -1.71 -18.76 12.53
N GLU A 269 -2.06 -17.49 12.62
CA GLU A 269 -1.14 -16.37 12.51
C GLU A 269 -1.14 -15.63 13.84
N ASN A 270 -0.01 -15.55 14.54
CA ASN A 270 0.09 -14.84 15.83
C ASN A 270 -0.86 -15.36 16.93
N ILE A 271 -1.15 -16.66 16.97
CA ILE A 271 -2.05 -17.25 17.99
C ILE A 271 -1.29 -17.89 19.12
N ASN A 272 -1.71 -17.61 20.35
CA ASN A 272 -1.24 -18.35 21.52
C ASN A 272 -1.96 -19.71 21.62
N ILE A 273 -1.22 -20.81 21.48
CA ILE A 273 -1.76 -22.19 21.57
C ILE A 273 -1.76 -22.70 23.03
N LYS A 274 -1.44 -21.86 24.03
CA LYS A 274 -1.58 -22.26 25.44
C LYS A 274 -3.03 -22.62 25.78
N PRO A 275 -3.28 -23.45 26.81
CA PRO A 275 -4.62 -23.61 27.35
C PRO A 275 -5.18 -22.23 27.72
N PRO A 276 -6.46 -21.94 27.42
CA PRO A 276 -7.48 -22.89 26.95
C PRO A 276 -7.53 -23.10 25.42
N ASN A 277 -6.81 -22.27 24.64
CA ASN A 277 -6.94 -22.19 23.18
C ASN A 277 -6.63 -23.51 22.44
N ASN A 278 -5.66 -24.32 22.93
CA ASN A 278 -5.37 -25.62 22.30
C ASN A 278 -6.58 -26.57 22.26
N LYS A 279 -7.39 -26.59 23.32
CA LYS A 279 -8.61 -27.40 23.40
C LYS A 279 -9.76 -26.76 22.63
N ILE A 280 -9.88 -25.44 22.69
CA ILE A 280 -10.96 -24.70 22.02
C ILE A 280 -10.85 -24.84 20.50
N ILE A 281 -9.68 -24.53 19.93
CA ILE A 281 -9.46 -24.56 18.48
C ILE A 281 -9.67 -25.99 17.96
N SER A 282 -9.08 -27.00 18.62
CA SER A 282 -9.29 -28.39 18.20
C SER A 282 -10.76 -28.80 18.31
N LYS A 283 -11.51 -28.37 19.32
CA LYS A 283 -12.96 -28.65 19.43
C LYS A 283 -13.78 -28.01 18.31
N ILE A 284 -13.49 -26.76 17.95
CA ILE A 284 -14.23 -26.00 16.92
C ILE A 284 -14.00 -26.58 15.52
N PHE A 285 -12.79 -27.03 15.22
CA PHE A 285 -12.38 -27.46 13.88
C PHE A 285 -12.22 -28.99 13.72
N ASN A 286 -12.40 -29.76 14.80
CA ASN A 286 -11.93 -31.14 15.06
C ASN A 286 -11.94 -32.10 13.86
N ASN A 287 -13.05 -32.13 13.11
CA ASN A 287 -13.33 -33.29 12.27
C ASN A 287 -12.91 -33.14 10.81
N ASN A 288 -12.65 -31.95 10.28
CA ASN A 288 -12.45 -31.80 8.83
C ASN A 288 -11.12 -31.16 8.42
N ILE A 289 -10.30 -30.71 9.38
CA ILE A 289 -8.98 -30.15 9.07
C ILE A 289 -8.06 -31.24 8.50
N LYS A 290 -7.71 -31.08 7.23
CA LYS A 290 -6.74 -31.88 6.49
C LYS A 290 -5.36 -31.22 6.45
N SER A 291 -5.29 -29.89 6.54
CA SER A 291 -4.03 -29.16 6.46
C SER A 291 -3.94 -28.08 7.53
N MET A 292 -2.77 -27.97 8.16
CA MET A 292 -2.47 -26.91 9.12
C MET A 292 -1.26 -26.08 8.68
N THR A 293 -1.28 -24.77 8.89
CA THR A 293 -0.15 -23.86 8.64
C THR A 293 -0.07 -22.78 9.71
N PRO A 294 0.64 -23.04 10.83
CA PRO A 294 0.97 -22.00 11.79
C PRO A 294 2.09 -21.09 11.27
N ILE A 295 1.98 -19.79 11.54
CA ILE A 295 2.86 -18.72 11.11
C ILE A 295 3.03 -17.80 12.32
N TYR A 296 4.26 -17.63 12.83
CA TYR A 296 4.58 -16.78 14.00
C TYR A 296 3.68 -17.04 15.22
N LEU A 297 4.07 -17.91 16.17
CA LEU A 297 3.35 -17.96 17.46
C LEU A 297 3.94 -16.91 18.42
N LEU A 298 3.08 -16.05 18.95
CA LEU A 298 3.39 -15.08 20.01
C LEU A 298 3.57 -15.84 21.33
N ASN A 299 4.75 -16.43 21.56
CA ASN A 299 5.34 -16.63 22.89
C ASN A 299 6.65 -17.41 22.81
N SER A 300 7.72 -16.81 23.32
CA SER A 300 9.05 -17.41 23.47
C SER A 300 9.11 -18.56 24.49
N ASN A 301 8.10 -18.68 25.37
CA ASN A 301 8.22 -19.54 26.56
C ASN A 301 7.39 -20.84 26.48
N ILE A 302 6.85 -21.22 25.32
CA ILE A 302 6.23 -22.55 25.15
C ILE A 302 7.35 -23.57 24.89
N THR A 303 8.11 -23.88 25.94
CA THR A 303 9.04 -25.03 25.95
C THR A 303 8.31 -26.33 26.26
N ASP A 304 7.07 -26.26 26.77
CA ASP A 304 6.36 -27.43 27.25
C ASP A 304 5.64 -28.19 26.12
N SER A 305 6.18 -29.37 25.75
CA SER A 305 5.53 -30.36 24.87
C SER A 305 4.10 -30.68 25.27
N ASN A 306 3.76 -30.55 26.56
CA ASN A 306 2.45 -30.90 27.08
C ASN A 306 1.34 -30.01 26.51
N THR A 307 1.66 -28.83 25.97
CA THR A 307 0.66 -27.93 25.37
C THR A 307 0.39 -28.26 23.90
N PHE A 308 1.44 -28.57 23.15
CA PHE A 308 1.34 -28.73 21.70
C PHE A 308 0.91 -30.14 21.27
N LYS A 309 1.26 -31.17 22.05
CA LYS A 309 0.84 -32.56 21.78
C LYS A 309 -0.70 -32.70 21.80
N PRO A 310 -1.44 -32.26 22.84
CA PRO A 310 -2.90 -32.32 22.83
C PRO A 310 -3.53 -31.54 21.68
N PHE A 311 -2.93 -30.41 21.30
CA PHE A 311 -3.40 -29.60 20.19
C PHE A 311 -3.39 -30.38 18.86
N LEU A 312 -2.26 -30.97 18.49
CA LEU A 312 -2.15 -31.75 17.26
C LEU A 312 -3.01 -33.02 17.28
N LEU A 313 -3.05 -33.72 18.41
CA LEU A 313 -3.86 -34.94 18.57
C LEU A 313 -5.36 -34.66 18.50
N GLY A 314 -5.78 -33.40 18.67
CA GLY A 314 -7.15 -32.95 18.49
C GLY A 314 -7.63 -32.86 17.04
N PHE A 315 -6.80 -33.21 16.03
CA PHE A 315 -7.20 -33.21 14.61
C PHE A 315 -7.06 -34.59 13.99
N ASN A 316 -8.19 -35.27 13.78
CA ASN A 316 -8.18 -36.68 13.36
C ASN A 316 -7.84 -36.91 11.89
N ASN A 317 -8.07 -35.91 11.03
CA ASN A 317 -7.96 -36.03 9.57
C ASN A 317 -6.76 -35.27 8.99
N LEU A 318 -5.78 -34.94 9.83
CA LEU A 318 -4.65 -34.10 9.44
C LEU A 318 -3.68 -34.88 8.53
N THR A 319 -3.57 -34.44 7.27
CA THR A 319 -2.71 -35.05 6.24
C THR A 319 -1.53 -34.15 5.84
N SER A 320 -1.56 -32.87 6.25
CA SER A 320 -0.52 -31.89 5.92
C SER A 320 -0.23 -30.93 7.06
N ILE A 321 1.05 -30.80 7.43
CA ILE A 321 1.55 -29.80 8.39
C ILE A 321 2.59 -28.92 7.68
N ASN A 322 2.49 -27.60 7.84
CA ASN A 322 3.44 -26.65 7.24
C ASN A 322 3.90 -25.59 8.25
N LEU A 323 5.12 -25.76 8.76
CA LEU A 323 5.78 -24.91 9.76
C LEU A 323 6.92 -24.06 9.17
N LEU A 324 6.99 -23.86 7.84
CA LEU A 324 8.14 -23.17 7.21
C LEU A 324 8.45 -21.78 7.80
N TYR A 325 7.42 -21.05 8.22
CA TYR A 325 7.52 -19.69 8.78
C TYR A 325 7.33 -19.67 10.30
N TYR A 326 7.35 -20.83 10.93
CA TYR A 326 7.25 -20.94 12.37
C TYR A 326 8.56 -20.45 13.01
N ARG A 327 8.46 -19.43 13.89
CA ARG A 327 9.60 -18.82 14.60
C ARG A 327 9.67 -19.16 16.10
N GLY A 328 8.88 -20.13 16.57
CA GLY A 328 8.86 -20.46 17.99
C GLY A 328 10.13 -21.19 18.45
N ILE A 329 10.50 -20.97 19.71
CA ILE A 329 11.69 -21.50 20.40
C ILE A 329 11.46 -22.97 20.84
N PHE A 330 10.93 -23.81 19.96
CA PHE A 330 11.12 -25.24 20.17
C PHE A 330 12.61 -25.50 19.98
N THR A 331 13.33 -25.62 21.09
CA THR A 331 14.75 -25.94 21.10
C THR A 331 15.02 -27.36 20.63
N LYS A 332 13.99 -28.22 20.49
CA LYS A 332 14.14 -29.63 20.12
C LYS A 332 13.11 -30.08 19.08
N SER A 333 13.52 -30.21 17.83
CA SER A 333 12.75 -30.80 16.73
C SER A 333 12.26 -32.22 17.05
N ASP A 334 13.08 -32.96 17.80
CA ASP A 334 12.86 -34.39 18.07
C ASP A 334 11.59 -34.61 18.86
N LEU A 335 11.28 -33.74 19.82
CA LEU A 335 10.07 -33.83 20.64
C LEU A 335 8.79 -33.68 19.82
N PHE A 336 8.80 -32.78 18.83
CA PHE A 336 7.69 -32.62 17.90
C PHE A 336 7.51 -33.85 17.00
N LEU A 337 8.62 -34.38 16.47
CA LEU A 337 8.60 -35.55 15.60
C LEU A 337 8.20 -36.82 16.35
N ASP A 338 8.64 -36.97 17.59
CA ASP A 338 8.23 -38.02 18.52
C ASP A 338 6.72 -38.02 18.74
N VAL A 339 6.12 -36.84 18.91
CA VAL A 339 4.67 -36.69 19.06
C VAL A 339 3.94 -37.16 17.81
N LEU A 340 4.47 -36.87 16.62
CA LEU A 340 3.89 -37.35 15.36
C LEU A 340 4.04 -38.87 15.22
N ALA A 341 5.23 -39.41 15.50
CA ALA A 341 5.55 -40.84 15.39
C ALA A 341 4.77 -41.70 16.41
N LYS A 342 4.47 -41.17 17.59
CA LYS A 342 3.69 -41.87 18.63
C LYS A 342 2.17 -41.75 18.42
N SER A 343 1.72 -40.97 17.43
CA SER A 343 0.30 -40.78 17.13
C SER A 343 -0.17 -41.78 16.07
N PRO A 344 -0.87 -42.87 16.45
CA PRO A 344 -1.31 -43.90 15.48
C PRO A 344 -2.26 -43.35 14.41
N ARG A 345 -2.91 -42.20 14.66
CA ARG A 345 -3.79 -41.52 13.69
C ARG A 345 -3.01 -40.75 12.63
N LEU A 346 -1.87 -40.18 12.99
CA LEU A 346 -1.05 -39.37 12.08
C LEU A 346 -0.03 -40.24 11.33
N VAL A 347 0.49 -41.28 11.98
CA VAL A 347 1.36 -42.28 11.36
C VAL A 347 0.60 -43.01 10.25
N GLY A 348 1.02 -42.80 9.00
CA GLY A 348 0.39 -43.38 7.81
C GLY A 348 -0.63 -42.45 7.12
N GLY A 349 -1.23 -41.49 7.84
CA GLY A 349 -2.15 -40.50 7.28
C GLY A 349 -1.47 -39.20 6.81
N LEU A 350 -0.35 -38.84 7.46
CA LEU A 350 0.37 -37.63 7.12
C LEU A 350 1.17 -37.82 5.82
N VAL A 351 0.84 -37.06 4.78
CA VAL A 351 1.51 -37.10 3.47
C VAL A 351 2.41 -35.91 3.22
N LYS A 352 2.30 -34.86 4.06
CA LYS A 352 3.11 -33.66 3.93
C LYS A 352 3.53 -33.12 5.30
N ILE A 353 4.82 -32.87 5.45
CA ILE A 353 5.40 -32.24 6.62
C ILE A 353 6.47 -31.25 6.18
N LEU A 354 6.29 -29.96 6.50
CA LEU A 354 7.32 -28.96 6.31
C LEU A 354 7.69 -28.38 7.67
N ILE A 355 8.97 -28.41 8.02
CA ILE A 355 9.49 -27.93 9.30
C ILE A 355 10.27 -26.60 9.13
N PRO A 356 10.56 -25.85 10.20
CA PRO A 356 11.34 -24.61 10.12
C PRO A 356 12.72 -24.82 9.49
N LYS A 357 13.27 -23.77 8.87
CA LYS A 357 14.62 -23.80 8.27
C LYS A 357 15.70 -24.18 9.27
N ASP A 358 15.57 -23.74 10.51
CA ASP A 358 16.59 -23.93 11.52
C ASP A 358 16.64 -25.38 12.04
N TRP A 359 15.55 -26.12 11.93
CA TRP A 359 15.51 -27.56 12.25
C TRP A 359 16.09 -28.42 11.13
N CYS A 360 16.16 -27.90 9.91
CA CYS A 360 16.74 -28.63 8.77
C CYS A 360 18.28 -28.54 8.73
N LYS A 361 18.93 -27.92 9.73
CA LYS A 361 20.39 -27.77 9.75
C LYS A 361 21.12 -29.05 10.14
N SER A 362 20.48 -29.91 10.93
CA SER A 362 20.99 -31.20 11.36
C SER A 362 20.22 -32.35 10.71
N HIS A 363 20.85 -33.53 10.66
CA HIS A 363 20.15 -34.76 10.28
C HIS A 363 19.03 -35.05 11.28
N ILE A 364 17.86 -35.35 10.75
CA ILE A 364 16.69 -35.77 11.51
C ILE A 364 16.38 -37.21 11.13
N THR A 365 16.21 -38.08 12.12
CA THR A 365 15.77 -39.46 11.92
C THR A 365 14.26 -39.55 12.17
N LEU A 366 13.51 -39.94 11.15
CA LEU A 366 12.06 -40.16 11.24
C LEU A 366 11.77 -41.64 11.55
N ASP A 367 10.69 -41.86 12.30
CA ASP A 367 10.08 -43.18 12.38
C ASP A 367 9.78 -43.72 10.96
N THR A 368 10.08 -45.00 10.71
CA THR A 368 9.99 -45.59 9.38
C THR A 368 8.57 -45.56 8.81
N LYS A 369 7.53 -45.75 9.64
CA LYS A 369 6.14 -45.71 9.17
C LYS A 369 5.75 -44.29 8.79
N LEU A 370 6.15 -43.31 9.58
CA LEU A 370 5.95 -41.89 9.25
C LEU A 370 6.72 -41.53 7.98
N ALA A 371 8.01 -41.86 7.88
CA ALA A 371 8.84 -41.54 6.73
C ALA A 371 8.27 -42.11 5.42
N ASN A 372 7.73 -43.33 5.46
CA ASN A 372 7.13 -43.99 4.31
C ASN A 372 5.81 -43.34 3.83
N SER A 373 5.08 -42.62 4.69
CA SER A 373 3.83 -41.95 4.28
C SER A 373 4.06 -40.57 3.67
N ILE A 374 5.23 -39.97 3.88
CA ILE A 374 5.52 -38.60 3.44
C ILE A 374 5.83 -38.53 1.94
N LEU A 375 5.01 -37.75 1.23
CA LEU A 375 5.18 -37.42 -0.20
C LEU A 375 5.77 -36.03 -0.41
N THR A 376 5.67 -35.13 0.57
CA THR A 376 6.19 -33.76 0.49
C THR A 376 6.90 -33.35 1.78
N SER A 377 8.18 -32.98 1.69
CA SER A 377 8.97 -32.56 2.85
C SER A 377 10.13 -31.63 2.53
N ASN A 378 10.75 -31.08 3.57
CA ASN A 378 12.06 -30.41 3.57
C ASN A 378 13.07 -31.05 4.56
N ILE A 379 12.72 -32.19 5.15
CA ILE A 379 13.54 -32.87 6.17
C ILE A 379 14.78 -33.51 5.51
N LEU A 380 15.93 -33.40 6.19
CA LEU A 380 17.20 -34.00 5.78
C LEU A 380 17.57 -35.16 6.74
N PRO A 381 18.15 -36.26 6.24
CA PRO A 381 18.36 -36.61 4.83
C PRO A 381 17.05 -37.03 4.14
N PRO A 382 16.79 -36.67 2.86
CA PRO A 382 15.55 -37.01 2.17
C PRO A 382 15.40 -38.52 1.84
N GLN A 383 16.49 -39.28 1.83
CA GLN A 383 16.57 -40.71 1.49
C GLN A 383 15.72 -41.60 2.39
N GLN A 384 15.47 -41.17 3.64
CA GLN A 384 14.60 -41.92 4.55
C GLN A 384 13.12 -41.94 4.11
N MET A 385 12.70 -40.99 3.26
CA MET A 385 11.32 -40.88 2.76
C MET A 385 11.24 -41.47 1.34
N ILE A 386 11.17 -42.80 1.22
CA ILE A 386 11.23 -43.52 -0.07
C ILE A 386 10.14 -43.12 -1.08
N ASN A 387 9.02 -42.59 -0.60
CA ASN A 387 7.88 -42.16 -1.42
C ASN A 387 7.85 -40.65 -1.70
N LEU A 388 8.92 -39.94 -1.33
CA LEU A 388 9.01 -38.49 -1.48
C LEU A 388 8.95 -38.08 -2.96
N GLN A 389 7.97 -37.24 -3.29
CA GLN A 389 7.73 -36.73 -4.65
C GLN A 389 8.05 -35.24 -4.78
N THR A 390 7.82 -34.46 -3.73
CA THR A 390 8.10 -33.03 -3.71
C THR A 390 9.06 -32.69 -2.58
N PHE A 391 10.24 -32.17 -2.91
CA PHE A 391 11.19 -31.68 -1.92
C PHE A 391 11.19 -30.16 -1.85
N HIS A 392 11.16 -29.62 -0.63
CA HIS A 392 11.18 -28.20 -0.35
C HIS A 392 12.57 -27.81 0.16
N ILE A 393 13.22 -26.86 -0.50
CA ILE A 393 14.53 -26.34 -0.10
C ILE A 393 14.30 -25.02 0.63
N ASN A 394 14.74 -24.94 1.88
CA ASN A 394 14.64 -23.74 2.71
C ASN A 394 15.96 -23.38 3.43
N HIS A 395 17.00 -24.16 3.20
CA HIS A 395 18.37 -23.96 3.70
C HIS A 395 19.37 -24.55 2.68
N MET A 396 20.67 -24.23 2.81
CA MET A 396 21.74 -24.81 2.00
C MET A 396 21.72 -26.34 2.06
N MET A 397 21.63 -26.99 0.90
CA MET A 397 21.84 -28.43 0.74
C MET A 397 23.31 -28.69 0.39
N VAL A 398 24.21 -28.62 1.36
CA VAL A 398 25.59 -29.06 1.12
C VAL A 398 25.67 -30.56 1.37
N GLY A 399 25.99 -31.34 0.34
CA GLY A 399 26.38 -32.75 0.48
C GLY A 399 25.28 -33.82 0.36
N TYR A 400 24.03 -33.47 0.03
CA TYR A 400 22.97 -34.49 -0.15
C TYR A 400 22.78 -34.86 -1.62
N ASN A 401 22.95 -36.14 -1.92
CA ASN A 401 22.61 -36.67 -3.23
C ASN A 401 21.09 -36.89 -3.34
N LEU A 402 20.43 -36.27 -4.31
CA LEU A 402 19.00 -36.49 -4.55
C LEU A 402 18.73 -37.68 -5.49
N ASP A 403 19.78 -38.33 -6.00
CA ASP A 403 19.67 -39.55 -6.81
C ASP A 403 18.93 -40.66 -6.04
N ASP A 404 18.36 -41.60 -6.79
CA ASP A 404 17.53 -42.72 -6.30
C ASP A 404 16.18 -42.35 -5.67
N LEU A 405 15.88 -41.06 -5.48
CA LEU A 405 14.58 -40.59 -5.05
C LEU A 405 13.59 -40.44 -6.22
N LYS A 406 12.31 -40.78 -5.97
CA LYS A 406 11.20 -40.58 -6.91
C LYS A 406 10.71 -39.11 -6.95
N LEU A 407 11.63 -38.16 -6.79
CA LEU A 407 11.32 -36.74 -6.80
C LEU A 407 10.86 -36.31 -8.19
N THR A 408 9.68 -35.70 -8.26
CA THR A 408 9.16 -35.09 -9.49
C THR A 408 9.19 -33.57 -9.43
N LYS A 409 9.36 -33.00 -8.23
CA LYS A 409 9.25 -31.56 -7.99
C LYS A 409 10.18 -31.05 -6.90
N ILE A 410 10.83 -29.92 -7.15
CA ILE A 410 11.55 -29.12 -6.15
C ILE A 410 10.81 -27.79 -5.93
N VAL A 411 10.73 -27.34 -4.67
CA VAL A 411 10.22 -26.02 -4.29
C VAL A 411 11.27 -25.28 -3.47
N ASP A 412 11.87 -24.25 -4.04
CA ASP A 412 12.88 -23.42 -3.41
C ASP A 412 12.26 -22.20 -2.72
N HIS A 413 12.47 -22.06 -1.40
CA HIS A 413 12.04 -20.96 -0.53
C HIS A 413 13.19 -20.07 -0.09
N THR A 414 14.40 -20.28 -0.62
CA THR A 414 15.53 -19.41 -0.33
C THR A 414 15.32 -18.04 -0.97
N ARG A 415 15.60 -16.97 -0.22
CA ARG A 415 15.48 -15.59 -0.73
C ARG A 415 16.57 -15.26 -1.73
N ASP A 416 17.71 -15.91 -1.56
CA ASP A 416 18.90 -15.72 -2.37
C ASP A 416 19.04 -17.00 -3.21
N SER A 417 18.68 -16.92 -4.50
CA SER A 417 18.57 -18.08 -5.42
C SER A 417 19.90 -18.79 -5.71
N TYR A 418 20.99 -18.39 -5.05
CA TYR A 418 22.35 -18.94 -5.15
C TYR A 418 22.46 -20.41 -4.75
N PHE A 419 21.44 -21.03 -4.16
CA PHE A 419 21.60 -22.35 -3.55
C PHE A 419 21.33 -23.53 -4.48
N LEU A 420 20.35 -23.40 -5.39
CA LEU A 420 20.17 -24.42 -6.42
C LEU A 420 21.34 -24.38 -7.43
N LEU A 421 21.91 -23.20 -7.67
CA LEU A 421 22.89 -22.91 -8.71
C LEU A 421 24.13 -23.83 -8.70
N PRO A 422 24.86 -24.03 -7.58
CA PRO A 422 26.02 -24.92 -7.52
C PRO A 422 25.67 -26.39 -7.80
N ASN A 423 24.46 -26.81 -7.44
CA ASN A 423 24.03 -28.21 -7.44
C ASN A 423 23.11 -28.54 -8.63
N ILE A 424 22.98 -27.66 -9.62
CA ILE A 424 22.10 -27.90 -10.78
C ILE A 424 22.42 -29.20 -11.51
N LYS A 425 23.71 -29.57 -11.58
CA LYS A 425 24.15 -30.81 -12.24
C LYS A 425 23.75 -32.07 -11.49
N THR A 426 23.48 -31.97 -10.19
CA THR A 426 23.10 -33.08 -9.32
C THR A 426 21.58 -33.17 -9.13
N ILE A 427 20.79 -32.44 -9.94
CA ILE A 427 19.33 -32.55 -9.90
C ILE A 427 18.91 -33.80 -10.69
N PRO A 428 18.26 -34.80 -10.04
CA PRO A 428 17.79 -36.00 -10.71
C PRO A 428 16.94 -35.69 -11.94
N LYS A 429 17.12 -36.49 -13.00
CA LYS A 429 16.32 -36.41 -14.23
C LYS A 429 14.82 -36.65 -14.01
N THR A 430 14.46 -37.28 -12.89
CA THR A 430 13.06 -37.51 -12.47
C THR A 430 12.33 -36.21 -12.14
N ILE A 431 13.05 -35.13 -11.82
CA ILE A 431 12.46 -33.85 -11.48
C ILE A 431 12.00 -33.13 -12.74
N THR A 432 10.68 -33.00 -12.87
CA THR A 432 10.05 -32.34 -14.02
C THR A 432 9.65 -30.91 -13.72
N THR A 433 9.54 -30.53 -12.44
CA THR A 433 9.09 -29.19 -12.04
C THR A 433 10.01 -28.58 -10.99
N ILE A 434 10.51 -27.37 -11.23
CA ILE A 434 11.14 -26.55 -10.20
C ILE A 434 10.27 -25.31 -9.96
N LYS A 435 10.07 -24.98 -8.69
CA LYS A 435 9.31 -23.82 -8.28
C LYS A 435 10.12 -22.93 -7.33
N PHE A 436 10.25 -21.66 -7.68
CA PHE A 436 10.86 -20.62 -6.85
C PHE A 436 9.77 -19.82 -6.13
N LYS A 437 9.84 -19.73 -4.80
CA LYS A 437 8.84 -19.09 -3.94
C LYS A 437 9.16 -17.65 -3.58
N THR A 438 10.44 -17.32 -3.59
CA THR A 438 11.02 -16.08 -3.05
C THR A 438 12.16 -15.66 -3.97
N ALA A 439 11.89 -15.60 -5.27
CA ALA A 439 12.87 -15.04 -6.19
C ALA A 439 13.01 -13.55 -5.86
N SER A 440 14.12 -13.18 -5.21
CA SER A 440 14.75 -11.89 -5.50
C SER A 440 14.90 -11.76 -7.02
N ASP A 441 14.77 -10.53 -7.52
CA ASP A 441 14.68 -10.15 -8.95
C ASP A 441 15.00 -11.31 -9.93
N PRO A 442 14.01 -11.83 -10.68
CA PRO A 442 14.25 -12.99 -11.54
C PRO A 442 15.33 -12.78 -12.60
N ASN A 443 15.76 -11.53 -12.85
CA ASN A 443 16.94 -11.22 -13.67
C ASN A 443 18.19 -11.98 -13.19
N PHE A 444 18.41 -12.07 -11.88
CA PHE A 444 19.60 -12.72 -11.32
C PHE A 444 19.66 -14.23 -11.65
N ILE A 445 18.50 -14.87 -11.77
CA ILE A 445 18.40 -16.32 -11.99
C ILE A 445 18.60 -16.67 -13.47
N ILE A 446 18.35 -15.72 -14.37
CA ILE A 446 18.34 -15.96 -15.82
C ILE A 446 19.76 -16.11 -16.37
N GLU A 447 20.73 -15.31 -15.93
CA GLU A 447 21.98 -15.12 -16.69
C GLU A 447 22.88 -16.36 -16.75
N SER A 448 22.97 -17.20 -15.73
CA SER A 448 24.09 -18.16 -15.63
C SER A 448 23.76 -19.66 -15.79
N THR A 449 22.50 -20.11 -15.77
CA THR A 449 22.27 -21.54 -15.37
C THR A 449 21.06 -22.27 -15.94
N PHE A 450 19.95 -21.60 -16.27
CA PHE A 450 18.76 -22.33 -16.76
C PHE A 450 18.93 -23.03 -18.11
N GLY A 451 19.94 -22.65 -18.90
CA GLY A 451 20.24 -23.34 -20.16
C GLY A 451 20.65 -24.81 -19.95
N GLN A 452 21.24 -25.13 -18.79
CA GLN A 452 21.67 -26.48 -18.43
C GLN A 452 20.56 -27.30 -17.76
N LEU A 453 19.49 -26.64 -17.32
CA LEU A 453 18.36 -27.31 -16.68
C LEU A 453 17.47 -27.97 -17.74
N ASN A 454 17.42 -29.29 -17.73
CA ASN A 454 16.49 -30.09 -18.56
C ASN A 454 15.16 -30.32 -17.83
N ILE A 455 14.61 -29.26 -17.24
CA ILE A 455 13.41 -29.33 -16.41
C ILE A 455 12.20 -28.96 -17.24
N LYS A 456 11.17 -29.82 -17.28
CA LYS A 456 9.96 -29.61 -18.10
C LYS A 456 9.19 -28.33 -17.75
N LYS A 457 9.15 -27.95 -16.48
CA LYS A 457 8.31 -26.83 -16.00
C LYS A 457 9.02 -26.00 -14.93
N LEU A 458 9.06 -24.68 -15.15
CA LEU A 458 9.53 -23.71 -14.16
C LEU A 458 8.38 -22.83 -13.68
N LEU A 459 8.34 -22.57 -12.38
CA LEU A 459 7.34 -21.72 -11.74
C LEU A 459 8.03 -20.67 -10.87
N PHE A 460 7.71 -19.39 -11.06
CA PHE A 460 8.26 -18.29 -10.27
C PHE A 460 7.12 -17.56 -9.56
N ASP A 461 7.08 -17.63 -8.23
CA ASP A 461 6.24 -16.72 -7.43
C ASP A 461 7.05 -15.43 -7.20
N SER A 462 6.66 -14.31 -7.81
CA SER A 462 7.35 -13.01 -7.70
C SER A 462 6.36 -11.86 -7.53
N ALA A 463 6.77 -10.83 -6.78
CA ALA A 463 6.03 -9.57 -6.64
C ALA A 463 6.31 -8.58 -7.77
N TYR A 464 7.38 -8.80 -8.54
CA TYR A 464 7.75 -8.00 -9.70
C TYR A 464 7.09 -8.52 -10.97
N GLU A 465 6.81 -7.62 -11.90
CA GLU A 465 6.36 -8.02 -13.24
C GLU A 465 7.52 -8.60 -14.04
N MET A 466 7.19 -9.51 -14.95
CA MET A 466 8.18 -10.17 -15.80
C MET A 466 8.29 -9.40 -17.10
N THR A 467 9.47 -8.84 -17.37
CA THR A 467 9.70 -8.04 -18.57
C THR A 467 9.82 -8.93 -19.81
N GLU A 468 9.65 -8.34 -20.98
CA GLU A 468 9.87 -9.02 -22.26
C GLU A 468 11.31 -9.51 -22.41
N ILE A 469 12.28 -8.75 -21.89
CA ILE A 469 13.70 -9.14 -21.86
C ILE A 469 13.89 -10.45 -21.07
N MET A 470 13.22 -10.56 -19.92
CA MET A 470 13.27 -11.77 -19.09
C MET A 470 12.61 -12.96 -19.81
N ILE A 471 11.44 -12.74 -20.41
CA ILE A 471 10.72 -13.76 -21.19
C ILE A 471 11.60 -14.25 -22.35
N ASN A 472 12.19 -13.34 -23.13
CA ASN A 472 13.09 -13.68 -24.23
C ASN A 472 14.33 -14.42 -23.75
N SER A 473 14.85 -14.08 -22.57
CA SER A 473 16.01 -14.78 -22.01
C SER A 473 15.70 -16.22 -21.59
N PHE A 474 14.47 -16.50 -21.15
CA PHE A 474 13.98 -17.88 -20.99
C PHE A 474 13.75 -18.57 -22.34
N ALA A 475 13.18 -17.87 -23.33
CA ALA A 475 12.96 -18.39 -24.68
C ALA A 475 14.28 -18.84 -25.34
N LYS A 476 15.35 -18.04 -25.24
CA LYS A 476 16.71 -18.39 -25.68
C LYS A 476 17.26 -19.66 -25.04
N ARG A 477 16.77 -20.01 -23.86
CA ARG A 477 17.12 -21.24 -23.11
C ARG A 477 16.12 -22.37 -23.35
N GLY A 478 15.25 -22.25 -24.35
CA GLY A 478 14.27 -23.26 -24.72
C GLY A 478 13.06 -23.32 -23.80
N TYR A 479 12.70 -22.22 -23.12
CA TYR A 479 11.51 -22.15 -22.27
C TYR A 479 10.45 -21.20 -22.83
N GLU A 480 9.25 -21.71 -23.06
CA GLU A 480 8.09 -20.94 -23.50
C GLU A 480 7.33 -20.37 -22.30
N TYR A 481 6.94 -19.10 -22.38
CA TYR A 481 6.14 -18.43 -21.36
C TYR A 481 4.64 -18.69 -21.55
N HIS A 482 3.97 -19.24 -20.54
CA HIS A 482 2.55 -19.58 -20.57
C HIS A 482 1.68 -18.64 -19.71
N GLY A 483 2.13 -17.40 -19.53
CA GLY A 483 1.39 -16.41 -18.76
C GLY A 483 1.64 -16.46 -17.25
N SER A 484 0.87 -15.63 -16.55
CA SER A 484 0.94 -15.51 -15.10
C SER A 484 -0.44 -15.68 -14.47
N THR A 485 -0.45 -16.13 -13.21
CA THR A 485 -1.67 -16.26 -12.40
C THR A 485 -1.48 -15.54 -11.08
N PHE A 486 -2.49 -14.81 -10.62
CA PHE A 486 -2.44 -14.20 -9.31
C PHE A 486 -2.43 -15.28 -8.22
N LYS A 487 -1.57 -15.12 -7.22
CA LYS A 487 -1.66 -15.93 -6.01
C LYS A 487 -2.89 -15.49 -5.26
N THR A 488 -3.77 -16.44 -4.93
CA THR A 488 -4.98 -16.24 -4.11
C THR A 488 -4.75 -15.57 -2.75
N ARG A 489 -3.50 -15.35 -2.31
CA ARG A 489 -3.16 -14.72 -1.02
C ARG A 489 -2.55 -13.33 -1.14
N SER A 490 -2.09 -12.92 -2.31
CA SER A 490 -1.35 -11.68 -2.47
C SER A 490 -1.78 -11.02 -3.77
N THR A 491 -2.39 -9.85 -3.65
CA THR A 491 -2.72 -9.01 -4.80
C THR A 491 -1.47 -8.52 -5.53
N SER A 492 -0.29 -8.60 -4.89
CA SER A 492 0.99 -8.19 -5.47
C SER A 492 1.82 -9.34 -6.03
N THR A 493 1.59 -10.60 -5.62
CA THR A 493 2.43 -11.73 -6.07
C THR A 493 1.77 -12.51 -7.21
N ARG A 494 2.47 -12.59 -8.34
CA ARG A 494 2.09 -13.42 -9.50
C ARG A 494 2.91 -14.70 -9.52
N GLN A 495 2.32 -15.78 -10.03
CA GLN A 495 3.04 -16.97 -10.43
C GLN A 495 3.20 -16.98 -11.94
N PHE A 496 4.44 -16.82 -12.39
CA PHE A 496 4.83 -16.96 -13.78
C PHE A 496 5.13 -18.42 -14.09
N LYS A 497 4.68 -18.89 -15.26
CA LYS A 497 4.80 -20.28 -15.68
C LYS A 497 5.60 -20.36 -16.97
N PHE A 498 6.64 -21.18 -16.96
CA PHE A 498 7.40 -21.54 -18.15
C PHE A 498 7.41 -23.05 -18.36
N ILE A 499 7.36 -23.47 -19.62
CA ILE A 499 7.45 -24.88 -20.02
C ILE A 499 8.63 -25.02 -20.98
N LYS A 500 9.44 -26.05 -20.80
CA LYS A 500 10.52 -26.37 -21.74
C LYS A 500 9.90 -26.75 -23.08
N SER A 501 10.21 -26.00 -24.12
CA SER A 501 9.77 -26.33 -25.47
C SER A 501 10.52 -27.55 -25.99
N THR A 502 9.82 -28.36 -26.78
CA THR A 502 10.43 -29.40 -27.60
C THR A 502 11.01 -28.85 -28.90
N THR A 503 10.59 -27.64 -29.32
CA THR A 503 11.10 -26.96 -30.51
C THR A 503 12.31 -26.08 -30.15
N ARG A 504 13.37 -26.15 -30.96
CA ARG A 504 14.57 -25.31 -30.77
C ARG A 504 14.33 -23.83 -31.07
N ASN A 505 13.34 -23.52 -31.90
CA ASN A 505 13.01 -22.16 -32.30
C ASN A 505 11.75 -21.68 -31.57
N ILE A 506 11.94 -21.11 -30.38
CA ILE A 506 10.89 -20.37 -29.69
C ILE A 506 10.95 -18.94 -30.21
N PRO A 507 9.86 -18.38 -30.78
CA PRO A 507 9.86 -17.01 -31.26
C PRO A 507 10.15 -16.04 -30.11
N GLU A 508 11.14 -15.18 -30.29
CA GLU A 508 11.41 -14.07 -29.37
C GLU A 508 10.37 -12.96 -29.57
N ILE A 509 9.96 -12.33 -28.48
CA ILE A 509 9.14 -11.12 -28.53
C ILE A 509 10.01 -10.01 -29.12
N ILE A 510 9.69 -9.56 -30.33
CA ILE A 510 10.42 -8.48 -31.00
C ILE A 510 10.06 -7.16 -30.31
N ILE A 511 11.00 -6.61 -29.53
CA ILE A 511 10.89 -5.28 -28.96
C ILE A 511 11.18 -4.30 -30.10
N VAL A 512 10.13 -3.70 -30.68
CA VAL A 512 10.30 -2.67 -31.70
C VAL A 512 10.75 -1.39 -30.98
N ASP A 513 12.04 -1.10 -31.04
CA ASP A 513 12.59 0.18 -30.55
C ASP A 513 11.99 1.31 -31.38
N ASN A 514 11.09 2.10 -30.78
CA ASN A 514 10.45 3.26 -31.40
C ASN A 514 11.43 4.45 -31.58
N LYS A 515 12.58 4.21 -32.22
CA LYS A 515 13.64 5.20 -32.46
C LYS A 515 13.86 5.50 -33.95
N THR A 516 12.80 5.55 -34.77
CA THR A 516 12.84 6.35 -36.01
C THR A 516 11.43 6.54 -36.56
N THR A 517 10.84 7.72 -36.33
CA THR A 517 9.59 8.10 -36.98
C THR A 517 9.92 8.63 -38.38
N THR A 518 10.00 7.73 -39.36
CA THR A 518 9.83 8.13 -40.77
C THR A 518 8.40 8.61 -40.97
N LYS A 519 8.26 9.80 -41.57
CA LYS A 519 6.97 10.43 -41.92
C LYS A 519 6.09 9.44 -42.69
N ILE A 520 4.97 9.05 -42.10
CA ILE A 520 3.91 8.30 -42.79
C ILE A 520 2.93 9.32 -43.33
N GLU A 521 2.77 9.34 -44.66
CA GLU A 521 1.74 10.10 -45.36
C GLU A 521 0.36 9.57 -44.98
N SER A 522 -0.53 10.50 -44.60
CA SER A 522 -1.89 10.21 -44.14
C SER A 522 -2.79 9.78 -45.32
N PRO A 523 -3.54 8.67 -45.22
CA PRO A 523 -4.59 8.38 -46.17
C PRO A 523 -5.75 9.36 -45.97
N GLN A 524 -6.16 10.04 -47.05
CA GLN A 524 -7.45 10.72 -47.11
C GLN A 524 -8.55 9.67 -47.06
N ASN A 525 -9.28 9.60 -45.94
CA ASN A 525 -10.50 8.80 -45.85
C ASN A 525 -11.60 9.58 -45.10
N ASN A 526 -12.80 9.46 -45.66
CA ASN A 526 -14.02 10.19 -45.35
C ASN A 526 -14.29 10.37 -43.86
N CYS A 527 -14.42 11.63 -43.44
CA CYS A 527 -14.71 12.06 -42.08
C CYS A 527 -16.17 11.75 -41.75
N TYR A 528 -16.40 10.71 -40.96
CA TYR A 528 -17.61 10.61 -40.16
C TYR A 528 -17.54 11.67 -39.06
N ASN A 529 -18.55 12.54 -39.00
CA ASN A 529 -18.72 13.60 -38.01
C ASN A 529 -18.85 13.00 -36.59
N ASN A 530 -17.73 12.71 -35.95
CA ASN A 530 -17.71 12.38 -34.54
C ASN A 530 -17.76 13.69 -33.74
N PRO A 531 -18.66 13.83 -32.75
CA PRO A 531 -18.65 14.97 -31.86
C PRO A 531 -17.35 14.98 -31.05
N THR A 532 -16.72 16.14 -31.02
CA THR A 532 -15.42 16.31 -30.38
C THR A 532 -15.45 17.51 -29.43
N LEU A 533 -14.91 17.36 -28.23
CA LEU A 533 -14.86 18.41 -27.21
C LEU A 533 -13.57 19.24 -27.38
N PRO A 534 -13.68 20.59 -27.38
CA PRO A 534 -12.52 21.47 -27.35
C PRO A 534 -11.58 21.17 -26.19
N PHE A 535 -10.28 21.21 -26.46
CA PHE A 535 -9.27 20.75 -25.52
C PHE A 535 -9.19 21.63 -24.26
N TYR A 536 -9.48 22.93 -24.36
CA TYR A 536 -9.52 23.82 -23.19
C TYR A 536 -10.63 23.43 -22.20
N LEU A 537 -11.74 22.86 -22.68
CA LEU A 537 -12.78 22.30 -21.81
C LEU A 537 -12.30 21.04 -21.12
N ILE A 538 -11.54 20.18 -21.80
CA ILE A 538 -10.92 19.00 -21.22
C ILE A 538 -9.90 19.40 -20.14
N GLU A 539 -9.07 20.40 -20.40
CA GLU A 539 -8.13 20.97 -19.43
C GLU A 539 -8.86 21.53 -18.20
N ASN A 540 -9.97 22.24 -18.40
CA ASN A 540 -10.82 22.73 -17.31
C ASN A 540 -11.45 21.58 -16.52
N ILE A 541 -11.99 20.55 -17.20
CA ILE A 541 -12.56 19.36 -16.55
C ILE A 541 -11.50 18.66 -15.69
N VAL A 542 -10.30 18.44 -16.21
CA VAL A 542 -9.19 17.85 -15.47
C VAL A 542 -8.76 18.75 -14.30
N ARG A 543 -8.74 20.07 -14.48
CA ARG A 543 -8.41 21.03 -13.41
C ARG A 543 -9.45 21.01 -12.30
N TYR A 544 -10.73 21.00 -12.65
CA TYR A 544 -11.82 20.87 -11.69
C TYR A 544 -11.76 19.50 -11.01
N SER A 545 -11.64 18.40 -11.73
CA SER A 545 -11.53 17.07 -11.10
C SER A 545 -10.31 16.91 -10.19
N TRP A 546 -9.24 17.65 -10.44
CA TRP A 546 -8.08 17.61 -9.55
C TRP A 546 -8.23 18.49 -8.30
N ASN A 547 -8.92 19.63 -8.43
CA ASN A 547 -9.04 20.65 -7.38
C ASN A 547 -10.36 20.60 -6.58
N SER A 548 -11.41 19.94 -7.09
CA SER A 548 -12.79 20.02 -6.57
C SER A 548 -13.13 19.01 -5.46
N TYR A 549 -12.17 18.24 -4.95
CA TYR A 549 -12.47 17.21 -3.94
C TYR A 549 -11.74 17.46 -2.62
N TYR A 550 -12.26 18.40 -1.83
CA TYR A 550 -12.11 18.41 -0.38
C TYR A 550 -13.49 18.22 0.22
N CYS A 551 -13.77 17.04 0.77
CA CYS A 551 -14.95 16.88 1.59
C CYS A 551 -14.64 17.37 3.00
N THR A 552 -15.47 18.24 3.54
CA THR A 552 -15.34 18.84 4.87
C THR A 552 -15.96 18.00 5.99
N CYS A 553 -16.38 16.77 5.70
CA CYS A 553 -16.91 15.84 6.70
C CYS A 553 -15.77 15.16 7.46
N GLU A 554 -15.07 15.93 8.30
CA GLU A 554 -14.20 15.38 9.34
C GLU A 554 -15.01 15.28 10.64
N ILE A 555 -14.77 14.20 11.40
CA ILE A 555 -15.15 14.14 12.82
C ILE A 555 -13.87 14.25 13.61
N GLU A 556 -13.88 15.12 14.61
CA GLU A 556 -12.87 15.18 15.66
C GLU A 556 -12.91 13.84 16.41
N THR A 557 -11.96 12.94 16.12
CA THR A 557 -11.70 11.80 16.98
C THR A 557 -10.81 12.29 18.12
N SER A 558 -11.30 12.23 19.35
CA SER A 558 -10.48 12.46 20.53
C SER A 558 -9.53 11.28 20.70
N ASP A 559 -8.26 11.48 20.40
CA ASP A 559 -7.23 10.43 20.47
C ASP A 559 -6.64 10.38 21.89
N ASP A 560 -7.44 9.98 22.88
CA ASP A 560 -6.84 9.37 24.07
C ASP A 560 -6.07 8.14 23.58
N GLU A 561 -4.74 8.18 23.64
CA GLU A 561 -3.77 7.19 23.12
C GLU A 561 -3.86 5.78 23.77
N SER A 562 -5.01 5.39 24.31
CA SER A 562 -5.27 4.03 24.78
C SER A 562 -6.37 3.37 23.93
N ASP A 563 -5.96 2.62 22.90
CA ASP A 563 -6.66 1.48 22.28
C ASP A 563 -8.18 1.57 21.94
N ASN A 564 -8.81 2.75 22.01
CA ASN A 564 -10.26 2.83 21.90
C ASN A 564 -10.72 2.88 20.44
N ILE A 565 -11.31 1.77 20.03
CA ILE A 565 -12.21 1.64 18.88
C ILE A 565 -13.19 2.83 18.89
N PRO A 566 -13.45 3.50 17.74
CA PRO A 566 -14.42 4.59 17.68
C PRO A 566 -15.75 4.12 18.26
N THR A 567 -16.33 4.89 19.18
CA THR A 567 -17.60 4.50 19.78
C THR A 567 -18.68 4.41 18.70
N LEU A 568 -19.66 3.54 18.90
CA LEU A 568 -20.82 3.43 18.00
C LEU A 568 -21.48 4.80 17.78
N GLU A 569 -21.46 5.66 18.79
CA GLU A 569 -22.00 7.01 18.74
C GLU A 569 -21.18 7.92 17.81
N GLN A 570 -19.85 7.88 17.84
CA GLN A 570 -18.99 8.57 16.88
C GLN A 570 -19.22 8.05 15.45
N CYS A 571 -19.40 6.74 15.27
CA CYS A 571 -19.74 6.16 13.97
C CYS A 571 -21.10 6.65 13.44
N LEU A 572 -22.12 6.74 14.31
CA LEU A 572 -23.44 7.24 13.95
C LEU A 572 -23.42 8.75 13.65
N GLN A 573 -22.64 9.53 14.40
CA GLN A 573 -22.40 10.94 14.10
C GLN A 573 -21.70 11.10 12.74
N LEU A 574 -20.77 10.20 12.38
CA LEU A 574 -20.09 10.20 11.08
C LEU A 574 -21.06 9.92 9.95
N ILE A 575 -21.90 8.91 10.12
CA ILE A 575 -22.95 8.55 9.16
C ILE A 575 -23.90 9.73 8.96
N LYS A 576 -24.30 10.40 10.05
CA LYS A 576 -25.20 11.58 10.01
C LYS A 576 -24.55 12.80 9.35
N ALA A 577 -23.28 13.10 9.68
CA ALA A 577 -22.53 14.21 9.10
C ALA A 577 -22.24 13.97 7.61
N LYS A 578 -22.01 12.71 7.21
CA LYS A 578 -21.84 12.33 5.80
C LYS A 578 -23.18 12.28 5.06
N SER A 579 -24.27 11.82 5.66
CA SER A 579 -25.58 11.76 4.97
C SER A 579 -26.12 13.14 4.58
N ILE A 580 -25.69 14.21 5.26
CA ILE A 580 -26.03 15.60 4.92
C ILE A 580 -25.01 16.26 3.97
N CYS A 581 -23.90 15.60 3.66
CA CYS A 581 -22.88 16.09 2.75
C CYS A 581 -23.36 16.01 1.30
N PRO A 582 -23.29 17.08 0.50
CA PRO A 582 -23.68 17.05 -0.92
C PRO A 582 -22.95 15.97 -1.76
N ILE A 583 -21.77 15.55 -1.31
CA ILE A 583 -20.95 14.51 -1.97
C ILE A 583 -21.44 13.09 -1.63
N HIS A 584 -22.03 12.86 -0.46
CA HIS A 584 -22.46 11.53 0.01
C HIS A 584 -23.98 11.37 0.14
N LYS A 585 -24.76 12.45 -0.02
CA LYS A 585 -26.21 12.48 0.20
C LYS A 585 -26.95 11.38 -0.57
N ASP A 586 -26.45 11.03 -1.76
CA ASP A 586 -27.09 10.08 -2.67
C ASP A 586 -26.48 8.67 -2.62
N ARG A 587 -25.50 8.41 -1.73
CA ARG A 587 -24.91 7.08 -1.54
C ARG A 587 -24.83 6.74 -0.06
N SER A 588 -25.61 5.75 0.37
CA SER A 588 -25.39 5.10 1.67
C SER A 588 -24.06 4.34 1.59
N PRO A 589 -23.01 4.75 2.33
CA PRO A 589 -21.70 4.13 2.16
C PRO A 589 -21.73 2.67 2.63
N HIS A 590 -21.24 1.75 1.79
CA HIS A 590 -21.00 0.37 2.19
C HIS A 590 -19.68 0.27 2.96
N LEU A 591 -19.67 -0.45 4.07
CA LEU A 591 -18.49 -0.63 4.95
C LEU A 591 -17.25 -1.21 4.21
N GLY A 592 -17.44 -1.82 3.03
CA GLY A 592 -16.38 -2.40 2.21
C GLY A 592 -15.59 -1.41 1.34
N ASP A 593 -16.11 -0.20 1.09
CA ASP A 593 -15.40 0.82 0.30
C ASP A 593 -14.21 1.44 1.03
N PHE A 594 -14.07 1.12 2.32
CA PHE A 594 -13.08 1.63 3.25
C PHE A 594 -11.76 0.82 3.27
N ILE A 595 -11.65 -0.32 2.55
CA ILE A 595 -10.68 -1.39 2.94
C ILE A 595 -9.59 -1.70 1.88
N THR A 596 -9.33 -0.91 0.81
CA THR A 596 -8.25 -1.32 -0.15
C THR A 596 -7.31 -0.22 -0.68
N LYS A 597 -6.03 -0.31 -0.26
CA LYS A 597 -4.90 0.61 -0.54
C LYS A 597 -5.22 2.07 -0.14
N PRO A 598 -4.24 2.96 0.07
CA PRO A 598 -4.58 4.35 0.30
C PRO A 598 -5.36 4.79 -0.94
N LEU A 599 -6.63 5.14 -0.77
CA LEU A 599 -7.52 5.61 -1.82
C LEU A 599 -6.82 6.69 -2.66
N LEU A 600 -5.99 7.50 -2.00
CA LEU A 600 -5.08 8.47 -2.57
C LEU A 600 -4.08 7.89 -3.58
N GLN A 601 -3.48 6.73 -3.34
CA GLN A 601 -2.60 6.05 -4.32
C GLN A 601 -3.39 5.56 -5.55
N ARG A 602 -4.63 5.10 -5.37
CA ARG A 602 -5.50 4.68 -6.48
C ARG A 602 -5.98 5.88 -7.29
N ILE A 603 -6.45 6.93 -6.61
CA ILE A 603 -6.80 8.23 -7.18
C ILE A 603 -5.60 8.78 -7.95
N ASN A 604 -4.42 8.85 -7.33
CA ASN A 604 -3.21 9.33 -7.99
C ASN A 604 -2.84 8.45 -9.19
N ARG A 605 -2.90 7.12 -9.09
CA ARG A 605 -2.61 6.22 -10.23
C ARG A 605 -3.55 6.46 -11.42
N LEU A 606 -4.84 6.66 -11.16
CA LEU A 606 -5.85 6.91 -12.21
C LEU A 606 -5.70 8.32 -12.80
N ARG A 607 -5.48 9.32 -11.94
CA ARG A 607 -5.12 10.69 -12.27
C ARG A 607 -3.85 10.79 -13.13
N PHE A 608 -2.80 10.04 -12.81
CA PHE A 608 -1.62 9.93 -13.66
C PHE A 608 -1.90 9.12 -14.94
N GLY A 609 -2.87 8.21 -14.93
CA GLY A 609 -3.38 7.56 -16.13
C GLY A 609 -3.93 8.54 -17.17
N LEU A 610 -4.54 9.65 -16.74
CA LEU A 610 -5.02 10.71 -17.65
C LEU A 610 -3.87 11.33 -18.47
N SER A 611 -2.67 11.39 -17.92
CA SER A 611 -1.50 11.90 -18.64
C SER A 611 -1.01 10.98 -19.76
N ILE A 612 -1.37 9.69 -19.72
CA ILE A 612 -1.03 8.71 -20.75
C ILE A 612 -1.95 8.86 -21.97
N THR A 613 -3.08 9.57 -21.82
CA THR A 613 -4.12 9.68 -22.84
C THR A 613 -3.66 10.46 -24.09
N CYS A 614 -2.93 11.57 -23.91
CA CYS A 614 -2.28 12.28 -25.02
C CYS A 614 -1.20 13.26 -24.55
N LYS A 615 -0.29 13.65 -25.47
CA LYS A 615 0.86 14.53 -25.18
C LYS A 615 0.48 15.91 -24.62
N ARG A 616 -0.66 16.48 -25.06
CA ARG A 616 -1.12 17.79 -24.58
C ARG A 616 -1.65 17.71 -23.14
N LEU A 617 -2.42 16.68 -22.80
CA LEU A 617 -2.83 16.42 -21.41
C LEU A 617 -1.64 16.10 -20.52
N PHE A 618 -0.67 15.32 -21.00
CA PHE A 618 0.60 15.11 -20.31
C PHE A 618 1.29 16.46 -20.00
N GLY A 619 1.42 17.32 -21.01
CA GLY A 619 1.99 18.66 -20.84
C GLY A 619 1.22 19.51 -19.82
N PHE A 620 -0.10 19.50 -19.87
CA PHE A 620 -0.96 20.20 -18.93
C PHE A 620 -0.81 19.68 -17.48
N VAL A 621 -0.92 18.36 -17.29
CA VAL A 621 -0.75 17.69 -15.99
C VAL A 621 0.64 17.98 -15.42
N SER A 622 1.68 17.91 -16.26
CA SER A 622 3.07 18.20 -15.86
C SER A 622 3.25 19.61 -15.33
N LYS A 623 2.61 20.61 -15.96
CA LYS A 623 2.81 22.01 -15.58
C LYS A 623 2.01 22.42 -14.34
N HIS A 624 0.95 21.69 -14.01
CA HIS A 624 -0.06 22.19 -13.09
C HIS A 624 -0.27 21.35 -11.83
N LEU A 625 0.07 20.07 -11.80
CA LEU A 625 -0.54 19.16 -10.81
C LEU A 625 0.40 18.61 -9.72
N VAL A 626 1.71 18.50 -9.95
CA VAL A 626 2.66 18.03 -8.90
C VAL A 626 3.74 19.07 -8.65
N LYS A 627 3.38 20.13 -7.92
CA LYS A 627 4.31 21.22 -7.60
C LYS A 627 5.12 20.97 -6.33
N ARG A 628 4.71 20.01 -5.48
CA ARG A 628 5.33 19.76 -4.17
C ARG A 628 5.78 18.33 -4.03
N MET A 629 7.00 18.12 -3.51
CA MET A 629 7.57 16.81 -3.23
C MET A 629 8.19 16.80 -1.83
N ILE A 630 7.99 15.72 -1.07
CA ILE A 630 8.56 15.52 0.26
C ILE A 630 9.29 14.17 0.27
N PHE A 631 10.54 14.15 0.75
CA PHE A 631 11.31 12.93 1.00
C PHE A 631 11.42 12.73 2.51
N SER A 632 10.69 11.77 3.09
CA SER A 632 10.52 11.68 4.55
C SER A 632 11.36 10.62 5.28
N ASN A 633 11.50 9.36 4.79
CA ASN A 633 11.96 8.27 5.68
C ASN A 633 12.97 7.25 5.12
N ASN A 634 13.14 7.09 3.81
CA ASN A 634 14.03 6.05 3.25
C ASN A 634 14.85 6.60 2.09
N LEU A 635 15.98 7.23 2.42
CA LEU A 635 16.99 7.64 1.43
C LEU A 635 17.56 6.44 0.64
N HIS A 636 17.34 5.18 1.05
CA HIS A 636 17.67 4.00 0.24
C HIS A 636 16.88 3.92 -1.08
N ASP A 637 15.67 4.48 -1.12
CA ASP A 637 14.85 4.50 -2.34
C ASP A 637 15.17 5.70 -3.24
N ILE A 638 15.94 6.67 -2.73
CA ILE A 638 16.24 7.91 -3.44
C ILE A 638 17.00 7.69 -4.76
N PRO A 639 18.02 6.81 -4.85
CA PRO A 639 18.63 6.46 -6.13
C PRO A 639 17.61 5.92 -7.15
N SER A 640 16.70 5.05 -6.71
CA SER A 640 15.62 4.49 -7.54
C SER A 640 14.62 5.57 -7.97
N LEU A 641 14.26 6.49 -7.06
CA LEU A 641 13.39 7.63 -7.34
C LEU A 641 14.07 8.63 -8.29
N HIS A 642 15.37 8.83 -8.20
CA HIS A 642 16.11 9.68 -9.14
C HIS A 642 16.22 9.06 -10.51
N LEU A 643 16.46 7.75 -10.60
CA LEU A 643 16.40 7.05 -11.88
C LEU A 643 15.01 7.20 -12.49
N HIS A 644 13.96 7.13 -11.67
CA HIS A 644 12.60 7.40 -12.08
C HIS A 644 12.39 8.85 -12.53
N PHE A 645 12.89 9.85 -11.80
CA PHE A 645 12.72 11.28 -12.12
C PHE A 645 13.55 11.73 -13.32
N SER A 646 14.69 11.08 -13.55
CA SER A 646 15.54 11.29 -14.73
C SER A 646 14.89 10.75 -16.00
N ASN A 647 13.86 9.90 -15.88
CA ASN A 647 13.06 9.49 -17.02
C ASN A 647 12.39 10.74 -17.62
N GLN A 648 12.63 10.98 -18.91
CA GLN A 648 12.04 12.11 -19.64
C GLN A 648 10.50 12.13 -19.64
N TYR A 649 9.85 11.00 -19.34
CA TYR A 649 8.41 10.85 -19.21
C TYR A 649 7.91 10.95 -17.76
N CYS A 650 8.80 11.14 -16.78
CA CYS A 650 8.39 11.38 -15.40
C CYS A 650 7.84 12.81 -15.25
N LEU A 651 6.53 12.89 -15.07
CA LEU A 651 5.83 14.15 -14.81
C LEU A 651 6.31 14.81 -13.53
N VAL A 652 6.42 14.01 -12.46
CA VAL A 652 6.77 14.46 -11.12
C VAL A 652 8.12 15.14 -11.13
N GLY A 653 9.13 14.53 -11.74
CA GLY A 653 10.48 15.09 -11.81
C GLY A 653 10.49 16.49 -12.42
N LYS A 654 9.77 16.73 -13.52
CA LYS A 654 9.80 18.01 -14.26
C LYS A 654 9.00 19.13 -13.60
N SER A 655 8.12 18.82 -12.67
CA SER A 655 7.12 19.75 -12.14
C SER A 655 7.41 20.23 -10.72
N ILE A 656 8.48 19.74 -10.08
CA ILE A 656 8.80 20.06 -8.69
C ILE A 656 9.16 21.54 -8.56
N GLU A 657 8.27 22.31 -7.94
CA GLU A 657 8.52 23.71 -7.58
C GLU A 657 8.88 23.85 -6.10
N THR A 658 8.36 22.98 -5.24
CA THR A 658 8.61 22.92 -3.80
C THR A 658 9.16 21.55 -3.43
N LEU A 659 10.36 21.52 -2.87
CA LEU A 659 11.04 20.31 -2.43
C LEU A 659 11.27 20.37 -0.92
N THR A 660 10.81 19.36 -0.19
CA THR A 660 11.13 19.18 1.24
C THR A 660 11.99 17.93 1.42
N LEU A 661 13.15 18.08 2.04
CA LEU A 661 14.03 16.98 2.41
C LEU A 661 13.98 16.79 3.92
N GLU A 662 13.48 15.65 4.39
CA GLU A 662 13.51 15.27 5.80
C GLU A 662 14.61 14.24 6.05
N PHE A 663 15.52 14.56 6.96
CA PHE A 663 16.67 13.76 7.29
C PHE A 663 16.41 13.02 8.60
N LYS A 664 16.14 11.72 8.52
CA LYS A 664 15.88 10.87 9.70
C LYS A 664 17.07 10.00 10.12
N ASN A 665 17.98 9.67 9.21
CA ASN A 665 19.11 8.78 9.50
C ASN A 665 20.37 9.21 8.74
N SER A 666 21.48 9.32 9.47
CA SER A 666 22.78 9.82 9.00
C SER A 666 23.45 8.96 7.90
N MET A 667 23.19 7.65 7.84
CA MET A 667 23.94 6.76 6.91
C MET A 667 23.52 6.86 5.44
N ALA A 668 22.29 7.27 5.15
CA ALA A 668 21.75 7.21 3.79
C ALA A 668 22.04 8.49 2.96
N LEU A 669 22.90 9.37 3.50
CA LEU A 669 23.18 10.71 2.99
C LEU A 669 24.46 10.83 2.16
N GLN A 670 24.99 9.72 1.63
CA GLN A 670 26.33 9.72 1.02
C GLN A 670 26.47 10.58 -0.25
N HIS A 671 25.38 11.03 -0.90
CA HIS A 671 25.46 11.72 -2.20
C HIS A 671 24.49 12.91 -2.35
N PRO A 672 24.70 14.05 -1.66
CA PRO A 672 23.91 15.27 -1.90
C PRO A 672 24.05 15.88 -3.31
N ASN A 673 24.97 15.37 -4.14
CA ASN A 673 25.07 15.68 -5.57
C ASN A 673 23.78 15.36 -6.35
N ILE A 674 22.89 14.55 -5.78
CA ILE A 674 21.58 14.26 -6.35
C ILE A 674 20.73 15.51 -6.62
N LEU A 675 20.93 16.59 -5.87
CA LEU A 675 20.17 17.83 -6.06
C LEU A 675 20.62 18.61 -7.32
N GLN A 676 21.77 18.25 -7.90
CA GLN A 676 22.29 18.83 -9.14
C GLN A 676 21.67 18.19 -10.40
N LEU A 677 20.84 17.16 -10.25
CA LEU A 677 20.18 16.50 -11.37
C LEU A 677 19.18 17.43 -12.07
N GLY A 678 19.13 17.37 -13.40
CA GLY A 678 18.39 18.34 -14.21
C GLY A 678 16.88 18.42 -13.94
N HIS A 679 16.26 17.37 -13.38
CA HIS A 679 14.84 17.42 -13.01
C HIS A 679 14.54 18.38 -11.86
N TYR A 680 15.54 18.80 -11.09
CA TYR A 680 15.39 19.77 -10.01
C TYR A 680 15.49 21.24 -10.44
N SER A 681 15.66 21.52 -11.74
CA SER A 681 15.88 22.88 -12.25
C SER A 681 14.75 23.89 -11.94
N ASN A 682 13.53 23.40 -11.73
CA ASN A 682 12.33 24.21 -11.50
C ASN A 682 12.02 24.43 -10.01
N VAL A 683 12.80 23.84 -9.10
CA VAL A 683 12.59 24.01 -7.67
C VAL A 683 12.83 25.47 -7.31
N SER A 684 11.76 26.13 -6.91
CA SER A 684 11.75 27.52 -6.45
C SER A 684 11.67 27.64 -4.95
N ARG A 685 11.27 26.58 -4.24
CA ARG A 685 11.20 26.51 -2.78
C ARG A 685 11.86 25.23 -2.28
N LEU A 686 12.87 25.36 -1.44
CA LEU A 686 13.54 24.22 -0.81
C LEU A 686 13.38 24.31 0.70
N LYS A 687 12.91 23.23 1.34
CA LYS A 687 12.84 23.08 2.79
C LYS A 687 13.69 21.90 3.24
N LEU A 688 14.55 22.11 4.23
CA LEU A 688 15.34 21.08 4.89
C LEU A 688 14.83 20.90 6.31
N VAL A 689 14.61 19.65 6.72
CA VAL A 689 14.12 19.28 8.06
C VAL A 689 15.00 18.15 8.57
N GLU A 690 15.57 18.26 9.76
CA GLU A 690 16.24 17.13 10.41
C GLU A 690 15.37 16.59 11.55
N SER A 691 15.31 15.27 11.69
CA SER A 691 14.63 14.65 12.81
C SER A 691 15.49 14.73 14.07
N PRO A 692 14.94 15.18 15.20
CA PRO A 692 15.70 15.38 16.44
C PRO A 692 16.27 14.08 17.04
N GLU A 693 15.79 12.90 16.63
CA GLU A 693 15.99 11.65 17.35
C GLU A 693 17.35 10.94 17.10
N GLN A 694 18.15 11.31 16.08
CA GLN A 694 19.29 10.46 15.64
C GLN A 694 20.62 11.18 15.31
N SER A 695 20.82 12.38 15.82
CA SER A 695 21.91 13.29 15.42
C SER A 695 23.30 12.99 16.01
N ARG A 696 23.87 11.78 15.82
CA ARG A 696 25.20 11.44 16.39
C ARG A 696 26.31 11.02 15.43
N SER A 697 26.06 10.76 14.14
CA SER A 697 27.17 10.46 13.22
C SER A 697 27.43 11.62 12.25
N LYS A 698 28.61 12.25 12.40
CA LYS A 698 29.05 13.46 11.69
C LYS A 698 29.81 13.04 10.42
N ILE A 699 29.33 13.44 9.25
CA ILE A 699 30.08 13.32 7.98
C ILE A 699 30.51 14.73 7.56
N PRO A 700 31.80 15.11 7.72
CA PRO A 700 32.25 16.48 7.50
C PRO A 700 31.99 17.05 6.09
N ASP A 701 32.07 16.21 5.07
CA ASP A 701 31.92 16.63 3.67
C ASP A 701 30.45 16.74 3.22
N PHE A 702 29.51 16.29 4.05
CA PHE A 702 28.10 16.28 3.67
C PHE A 702 27.55 17.69 3.48
N TYR A 703 27.79 18.58 4.45
CA TYR A 703 27.22 19.93 4.44
C TYR A 703 27.78 20.78 3.30
N SER A 704 29.10 20.75 3.05
CA SER A 704 29.70 21.47 1.93
C SER A 704 29.09 21.03 0.59
N THR A 705 28.96 19.71 0.40
CA THR A 705 28.41 19.16 -0.83
C THR A 705 26.91 19.45 -0.97
N LEU A 706 26.13 19.37 0.11
CA LEU A 706 24.72 19.77 0.13
C LEU A 706 24.55 21.23 -0.26
N PHE A 707 25.30 22.13 0.36
CA PHE A 707 25.21 23.55 0.09
C PHE A 707 25.65 23.90 -1.33
N ASN A 708 26.73 23.30 -1.83
CA ASN A 708 27.12 23.45 -3.24
C ASN A 708 26.00 23.02 -4.20
N SER A 709 25.29 21.93 -3.88
CA SER A 709 24.14 21.53 -4.68
C SER A 709 22.93 22.45 -4.55
N ILE A 710 22.73 23.10 -3.39
CA ILE A 710 21.68 24.12 -3.22
C ILE A 710 21.97 25.35 -4.10
N LEU A 711 23.24 25.71 -4.24
CA LEU A 711 23.64 26.82 -5.11
C LEU A 711 23.40 26.54 -6.61
N ALA A 712 23.24 25.28 -7.00
CA ALA A 712 22.95 24.91 -8.39
C ALA A 712 21.50 25.20 -8.81
N PHE A 713 20.59 25.48 -7.88
CA PHE A 713 19.19 25.77 -8.19
C PHE A 713 19.00 27.20 -8.73
N LYS A 714 19.03 27.34 -10.06
CA LYS A 714 18.82 28.64 -10.73
C LYS A 714 17.46 29.30 -10.46
N SER A 715 16.44 28.51 -10.15
CA SER A 715 15.07 29.00 -9.92
C SER A 715 14.74 29.24 -8.44
N LEU A 716 15.69 29.02 -7.53
CA LEU A 716 15.44 29.07 -6.08
C LEU A 716 15.11 30.49 -5.62
N THR A 717 13.93 30.65 -5.01
CA THR A 717 13.44 31.92 -4.45
C THR A 717 13.12 31.82 -2.96
N GLU A 718 12.93 30.63 -2.42
CA GLU A 718 12.63 30.38 -1.01
C GLU A 718 13.50 29.24 -0.50
N LEU A 719 14.27 29.50 0.56
CA LEU A 719 15.08 28.50 1.25
C LEU A 719 14.69 28.48 2.72
N ASP A 720 14.18 27.34 3.19
CA ASP A 720 13.84 27.09 4.59
C ASP A 720 14.74 26.00 5.17
N VAL A 721 15.72 26.41 5.96
CA VAL A 721 16.61 25.52 6.71
C VAL A 721 16.47 25.78 8.22
N SER A 722 15.30 26.30 8.65
CA SER A 722 15.10 26.64 10.06
C SER A 722 15.09 25.41 10.96
N ASP A 723 14.62 24.30 10.43
CA ASP A 723 14.43 23.04 11.17
C ASP A 723 15.62 22.08 10.92
N PHE A 724 16.73 22.61 10.38
CA PHE A 724 17.93 21.86 10.03
C PHE A 724 19.09 22.34 10.93
N PRO A 725 19.52 21.55 11.92
CA PRO A 725 20.56 21.93 12.86
C PRO A 725 21.92 22.01 12.14
N VAL A 726 22.31 23.23 11.80
CA VAL A 726 23.69 23.53 11.42
C VAL A 726 24.51 23.52 12.72
N TYR A 727 24.97 22.34 13.14
CA TYR A 727 25.68 22.17 14.41
C TYR A 727 26.86 23.15 14.53
N ASN A 728 26.81 23.94 15.61
CA ASN A 728 27.86 24.86 16.04
C ASN A 728 29.09 24.09 16.56
N THR A 729 29.78 23.37 15.67
CA THR A 729 31.07 22.77 16.02
C THR A 729 32.14 23.82 15.80
N SER A 730 32.46 24.51 16.90
CA SER A 730 33.16 25.79 17.02
C SER A 730 34.56 25.90 16.40
N TYR A 731 35.14 24.82 15.84
CA TYR A 731 36.53 24.83 15.38
C TYR A 731 36.78 24.40 13.92
N ILE A 732 35.87 23.65 13.27
CA ILE A 732 36.17 23.06 11.95
C ILE A 732 35.38 23.74 10.80
N TYR A 733 34.29 24.45 11.10
CA TYR A 733 33.30 24.85 10.08
C TYR A 733 33.23 26.34 9.75
N ASN A 734 34.17 27.16 10.24
CA ASN A 734 34.27 28.58 9.84
C ASN A 734 34.38 28.76 8.30
N GLY A 735 34.86 27.75 7.57
CA GLY A 735 34.92 27.76 6.10
C GLY A 735 33.59 27.45 5.40
N ILE A 736 32.80 26.49 5.91
CA ILE A 736 31.56 26.05 5.23
C ILE A 736 30.49 27.14 5.30
N ASP A 737 30.30 27.76 6.47
CA ASP A 737 29.36 28.87 6.63
C ASP A 737 29.72 30.03 5.69
N ARG A 738 31.01 30.36 5.55
CA ARG A 738 31.45 31.44 4.64
C ARG A 738 31.17 31.13 3.19
N ASN A 739 31.42 29.90 2.73
CA ASN A 739 31.19 29.51 1.34
C ASN A 739 29.70 29.46 1.00
N LEU A 740 28.88 28.89 1.89
CA LEU A 740 27.42 28.93 1.74
C LEU A 740 26.94 30.36 1.66
N ILE A 741 27.30 31.19 2.64
CA ILE A 741 26.84 32.57 2.71
C ILE A 741 27.28 33.36 1.48
N LYS A 742 28.53 33.19 1.05
CA LYS A 742 29.04 33.79 -0.18
C LYS A 742 28.20 33.38 -1.39
N GLY A 743 27.90 32.08 -1.53
CA GLY A 743 27.06 31.60 -2.62
C GLY A 743 25.60 32.06 -2.53
N LEU A 744 25.03 32.19 -1.33
CA LEU A 744 23.68 32.72 -1.14
C LEU A 744 23.56 34.19 -1.55
N LYS A 745 24.65 34.97 -1.48
CA LYS A 745 24.67 36.35 -1.99
C LYS A 745 24.41 36.40 -3.50
N ASP A 746 24.80 35.36 -4.24
CA ASP A 746 24.65 35.29 -5.70
C ASP A 746 23.25 34.84 -6.14
N ILE A 747 22.38 34.45 -5.20
CA ILE A 747 21.02 33.98 -5.48
C ILE A 747 20.01 35.05 -5.06
N ALA A 748 19.11 35.41 -5.97
CA ALA A 748 18.02 36.36 -5.73
C ALA A 748 16.88 35.72 -4.89
N LEU A 749 17.20 35.26 -3.68
CA LEU A 749 16.20 34.71 -2.76
C LEU A 749 15.21 35.81 -2.32
N VAL A 750 13.93 35.46 -2.36
CA VAL A 750 12.83 36.26 -1.82
C VAL A 750 12.57 35.92 -0.36
N LYS A 751 12.80 34.65 0.03
CA LYS A 751 12.62 34.20 1.42
C LYS A 751 13.79 33.34 1.89
N LEU A 752 14.30 33.64 3.07
CA LEU A 752 15.35 32.89 3.72
C LEU A 752 14.99 32.62 5.18
N TYR A 753 14.56 31.41 5.48
CA TYR A 753 14.38 30.98 6.87
C TYR A 753 15.61 30.19 7.29
N TYR A 754 16.42 30.81 8.14
CA TYR A 754 17.67 30.33 8.67
C TYR A 754 17.65 30.40 10.20
N PHE A 755 18.16 29.36 10.85
CA PHE A 755 18.08 29.22 12.31
C PHE A 755 19.42 29.42 13.03
N ASN A 756 20.54 29.46 12.29
CA ASN A 756 21.85 29.51 12.90
C ASN A 756 22.09 30.86 13.62
N HIS A 757 22.69 30.79 14.80
CA HIS A 757 23.13 31.91 15.63
C HIS A 757 24.05 32.93 14.92
N ARG A 758 24.59 32.57 13.76
CA ARG A 758 25.52 33.38 12.97
C ARG A 758 24.88 34.11 11.80
N ILE A 759 23.59 34.43 11.84
CA ILE A 759 22.97 35.22 10.76
C ILE A 759 23.62 36.61 10.58
N GLY A 760 24.33 37.14 11.58
CA GLY A 760 25.21 38.31 11.42
C GLY A 760 26.41 38.09 10.48
N VAL A 761 26.67 36.85 10.04
CA VAL A 761 27.61 36.54 8.95
C VAL A 761 26.93 36.64 7.59
N VAL A 762 25.63 36.34 7.50
CA VAL A 762 24.82 36.56 6.29
C VAL A 762 24.68 38.06 6.02
N PHE A 763 24.47 38.83 7.09
CA PHE A 763 24.39 40.29 7.06
C PHE A 763 25.54 40.88 7.89
N PRO A 764 26.74 41.05 7.31
CA PRO A 764 27.90 41.55 8.04
C PRO A 764 27.61 42.91 8.69
N LYS A 765 28.19 43.12 9.88
CA LYS A 765 28.04 44.37 10.63
C LYS A 765 28.54 45.54 9.78
N TYR A 766 27.84 46.68 9.89
CA TYR A 766 27.97 47.94 9.15
C TYR A 766 29.39 48.52 8.97
N GLN A 767 30.41 47.98 9.64
CA GLN A 767 31.76 48.56 9.67
C GLN A 767 32.65 48.12 8.50
N ASP A 768 32.33 47.03 7.80
CA ASP A 768 33.08 46.63 6.59
C ASP A 768 32.48 47.28 5.34
N ARG A 769 33.05 48.44 4.98
CA ARG A 769 32.66 49.30 3.86
C ARG A 769 32.83 48.57 2.50
N ALA A 770 31.74 48.43 1.74
CA ALA A 770 31.61 48.46 0.25
C ALA A 770 30.55 47.48 -0.31
N ASP A 771 30.07 46.51 0.48
CA ASP A 771 29.12 45.46 0.01
C ASP A 771 27.64 45.91 -0.03
N ASN A 772 27.35 47.20 -0.30
CA ASN A 772 25.98 47.74 -0.39
C ASN A 772 25.16 47.17 -1.57
N GLU A 773 25.78 46.38 -2.45
CA GLU A 773 25.15 45.75 -3.61
C GLU A 773 24.87 44.25 -3.41
N CYS A 774 24.79 43.74 -2.18
CA CYS A 774 24.41 42.35 -1.95
C CYS A 774 23.02 42.07 -2.56
N PRO A 775 22.88 41.23 -3.61
CA PRO A 775 21.59 40.97 -4.24
C PRO A 775 20.53 40.48 -3.24
N LEU A 776 20.97 39.69 -2.26
CA LEU A 776 20.14 39.17 -1.18
C LEU A 776 19.48 40.27 -0.34
N SER A 777 20.18 41.37 -0.04
CA SER A 777 19.58 42.46 0.74
C SER A 777 18.53 43.25 -0.05
N GLN A 778 18.65 43.25 -1.39
CA GLN A 778 17.73 43.91 -2.30
C GLN A 778 16.53 43.04 -2.69
N SER A 779 16.60 41.71 -2.54
CA SER A 779 15.54 40.77 -2.94
C SER A 779 14.71 40.20 -1.79
N LEU A 780 15.26 40.11 -0.58
CA LEU A 780 14.58 39.45 0.54
C LEU A 780 13.33 40.21 1.01
N GLU A 781 12.20 39.52 0.93
CA GLU A 781 10.91 39.95 1.50
C GLU A 781 10.59 39.24 2.81
N SER A 782 11.22 38.09 3.07
CA SER A 782 11.05 37.37 4.32
C SER A 782 12.34 36.74 4.85
N VAL A 783 12.54 36.85 6.17
CA VAL A 783 13.70 36.27 6.87
C VAL A 783 13.26 35.62 8.17
N SER A 784 13.96 34.57 8.64
CA SER A 784 13.87 34.16 10.05
C SER A 784 15.06 34.58 10.89
N ILE A 785 14.79 34.85 12.16
CA ILE A 785 15.77 35.26 13.16
C ILE A 785 15.51 34.49 14.44
N ASN A 786 16.57 34.07 15.09
CA ASN A 786 16.50 33.53 16.44
C ASN A 786 16.35 34.67 17.46
N THR A 787 15.43 34.51 18.41
CA THR A 787 15.08 35.50 19.45
C THR A 787 16.29 36.10 20.17
N TYR A 788 17.30 35.27 20.47
CA TYR A 788 18.52 35.69 21.18
C TYR A 788 19.31 36.79 20.48
N TYR A 789 19.24 36.84 19.14
CA TYR A 789 20.05 37.75 18.33
C TYR A 789 19.25 38.92 17.78
N LEU A 790 17.97 39.05 18.16
CA LEU A 790 17.08 40.06 17.59
C LEU A 790 17.67 41.48 17.76
N GLN A 791 18.29 41.77 18.91
CA GLN A 791 18.93 43.06 19.16
C GLN A 791 20.13 43.31 18.24
N ASP A 792 21.03 42.34 18.10
CA ASP A 792 22.22 42.43 17.27
C ASP A 792 21.89 42.60 15.78
N ILE A 793 20.84 41.91 15.33
CA ILE A 793 20.46 41.86 13.91
C ILE A 793 19.49 42.98 13.54
N SER A 794 18.80 43.59 14.50
CA SER A 794 17.80 44.65 14.26
C SER A 794 18.32 45.73 13.31
N LYS A 795 19.57 46.17 13.48
CA LYS A 795 20.24 47.15 12.60
C LYS A 795 20.39 46.66 11.17
N CYS A 796 20.67 45.38 10.98
CA CYS A 796 20.79 44.76 9.67
C CYS A 796 19.43 44.66 8.96
N LEU A 797 18.33 44.50 9.70
CA LEU A 797 16.99 44.42 9.10
C LEU A 797 16.58 45.70 8.40
N PHE A 798 17.06 46.87 8.84
CA PHE A 798 16.79 48.14 8.16
C PHE A 798 17.42 48.23 6.76
N GLN A 799 18.42 47.39 6.46
CA GLN A 799 19.02 47.31 5.12
C GLN A 799 18.16 46.50 4.14
N LEU A 800 17.26 45.67 4.65
CA LEU A 800 16.36 44.84 3.85
C LEU A 800 15.13 45.67 3.44
N THR A 801 15.29 46.53 2.44
CA THR A 801 14.27 47.52 2.04
C THR A 801 12.94 46.90 1.58
N LYS A 802 12.96 45.63 1.15
CA LYS A 802 11.76 44.87 0.75
C LYS A 802 11.21 43.96 1.86
N LEU A 803 11.80 43.95 3.05
CA LEU A 803 11.39 43.05 4.13
C LEU A 803 9.98 43.37 4.61
N ARG A 804 9.08 42.40 4.43
CA ARG A 804 7.65 42.48 4.82
C ARG A 804 7.27 41.42 5.84
N HIS A 805 8.01 40.33 5.94
CA HIS A 805 7.70 39.21 6.83
C HIS A 805 8.90 38.75 7.65
N LEU A 806 8.85 38.94 8.97
CA LEU A 806 9.85 38.45 9.92
C LEU A 806 9.36 37.17 10.63
N ARG A 807 10.14 36.08 10.58
CA ARG A 807 9.88 34.84 11.32
C ARG A 807 10.83 34.74 12.53
N ILE A 808 10.31 34.92 13.72
CA ILE A 808 11.06 34.80 14.96
C ILE A 808 10.98 33.33 15.43
N ILE A 809 12.10 32.74 15.85
CA ILE A 809 12.16 31.34 16.30
C ILE A 809 12.84 31.31 17.67
N ASN A 810 12.16 30.74 18.66
CA ASN A 810 12.58 30.58 20.04
C ASN A 810 12.97 29.12 20.30
N ASN A 811 14.27 28.83 20.28
CA ASN A 811 14.78 27.47 20.50
C ASN A 811 14.94 27.08 21.96
N ASN A 812 14.45 27.88 22.91
CA ASN A 812 14.71 27.58 24.31
C ASN A 812 13.73 26.52 24.82
N ASN A 813 13.93 25.26 24.41
CA ASN A 813 13.24 24.10 24.99
C ASN A 813 13.48 23.98 26.51
N ASN A 814 14.48 24.68 27.04
CA ASN A 814 14.68 24.85 28.47
C ASN A 814 13.74 25.92 29.04
N ASN A 815 12.46 25.57 29.17
CA ASN A 815 11.38 26.43 29.67
C ASN A 815 11.61 27.00 31.08
N ASN A 816 12.60 26.51 31.85
CA ASN A 816 12.74 26.82 33.27
C ASN A 816 13.46 28.14 33.58
N ASN A 817 14.21 28.72 32.64
CA ASN A 817 14.91 30.00 32.84
C ASN A 817 14.51 31.02 31.77
N ARG A 818 13.24 31.45 31.76
CA ARG A 818 12.86 32.69 31.08
C ARG A 818 13.43 33.87 31.88
N ASP A 819 14.68 34.23 31.59
CA ASP A 819 15.35 35.36 32.22
C ASP A 819 14.57 36.65 31.95
N ALA A 820 14.30 37.43 33.01
CA ALA A 820 13.73 38.79 32.95
C ALA A 820 14.51 39.74 32.00
N ASN A 821 15.70 39.34 31.56
CA ASN A 821 16.51 40.05 30.59
C ASN A 821 15.92 40.04 29.17
N ASN A 822 15.19 38.98 28.77
CA ASN A 822 14.56 38.92 27.44
C ASN A 822 13.48 39.99 27.26
N ASP A 823 12.81 40.37 28.35
CA ASP A 823 11.76 41.38 28.33
C ASP A 823 12.31 42.77 28.03
N LYS A 824 13.38 43.17 28.71
CA LYS A 824 14.09 44.43 28.45
C LYS A 824 14.68 44.47 27.04
N LEU A 825 15.18 43.33 26.55
CA LEU A 825 15.75 43.21 25.22
C LEU A 825 14.69 43.51 24.15
N LEU A 826 13.51 42.91 24.29
CA LEU A 826 12.39 43.09 23.36
C LEU A 826 11.92 44.55 23.35
N GLU A 827 11.76 45.19 24.49
CA GLU A 827 11.32 46.59 24.59
C GLU A 827 12.25 47.57 23.85
N SER A 828 13.55 47.31 23.84
CA SER A 828 14.56 48.18 23.20
C SER A 828 14.69 48.02 21.67
N THR A 829 14.17 46.93 21.10
CA THR A 829 14.50 46.53 19.73
C THR A 829 13.58 47.13 18.67
N LYS A 830 13.98 48.21 17.99
CA LYS A 830 13.18 48.76 16.88
C LYS A 830 13.20 47.87 15.64
N LEU A 831 12.01 47.59 15.08
CA LEU A 831 11.86 46.90 13.81
C LEU A 831 11.69 47.87 12.63
N PRO A 832 12.11 47.51 11.40
CA PRO A 832 11.80 48.28 10.19
C PRO A 832 10.29 48.43 9.99
N ASN A 833 9.87 49.64 9.64
CA ASN A 833 8.44 49.96 9.46
C ASN A 833 7.77 49.04 8.44
N GLY A 834 8.44 48.68 7.34
CA GLY A 834 7.87 47.86 6.26
C GLY A 834 7.44 46.43 6.62
N ILE A 835 7.74 45.94 7.83
CA ILE A 835 7.30 44.63 8.29
C ILE A 835 5.80 44.64 8.57
N GLN A 836 5.06 43.87 7.78
CA GLN A 836 3.60 43.73 7.87
C GLN A 836 3.18 42.41 8.51
N LYS A 837 4.07 41.41 8.52
CA LYS A 837 3.80 40.08 9.03
C LYS A 837 4.86 39.60 9.98
N ILE A 838 4.45 39.02 11.11
CA ILE A 838 5.34 38.26 12.00
C ILE A 838 4.91 36.79 12.04
N SER A 839 5.89 35.88 12.06
CA SER A 839 5.66 34.48 12.45
C SER A 839 6.50 34.15 13.67
N THR A 840 5.96 33.41 14.64
CA THR A 840 6.67 33.07 15.87
C THR A 840 6.26 31.68 16.35
N ASP A 841 7.16 30.95 16.98
CA ASP A 841 6.85 29.80 17.85
C ASP A 841 6.61 30.24 19.31
N ASP A 842 7.00 31.46 19.71
CA ASP A 842 6.68 32.02 21.01
C ASP A 842 5.63 33.15 20.89
N PRO A 843 4.35 32.90 21.21
CA PRO A 843 3.31 33.91 21.13
C PRO A 843 3.56 35.12 22.04
N ILE A 844 4.28 34.96 23.17
CA ILE A 844 4.59 36.04 24.12
C ILE A 844 5.49 37.10 23.50
N ILE A 845 6.43 36.68 22.64
CA ILE A 845 7.34 37.62 21.99
C ILE A 845 6.60 38.56 21.06
N VAL A 846 5.57 38.05 20.39
CA VAL A 846 4.77 38.84 19.48
C VAL A 846 3.97 39.90 20.22
N THR A 847 3.42 39.57 21.39
CA THR A 847 2.60 40.53 22.17
C THR A 847 3.36 41.83 22.40
N LYS A 848 4.65 41.73 22.76
CA LYS A 848 5.53 42.86 23.04
C LYS A 848 5.93 43.61 21.77
N ILE A 849 6.29 42.89 20.71
CA ILE A 849 6.74 43.49 19.45
C ILE A 849 5.60 44.22 18.72
N SER A 850 4.42 43.60 18.62
CA SER A 850 3.31 44.16 17.85
C SER A 850 2.61 45.33 18.54
N GLN A 851 2.61 45.39 19.88
CA GLN A 851 2.00 46.50 20.62
C GLN A 851 2.90 47.74 20.69
N ILE A 852 4.21 47.54 20.91
CA ILE A 852 5.08 48.65 21.35
C ILE A 852 5.79 49.31 20.16
N GLN A 853 6.10 48.56 19.09
CA GLN A 853 7.17 48.98 18.18
C GLN A 853 6.78 49.18 16.72
N ASN A 854 5.81 48.43 16.18
CA ASN A 854 5.44 48.57 14.78
C ASN A 854 3.93 48.38 14.53
N PRO A 855 3.15 49.48 14.40
CA PRO A 855 1.72 49.40 14.14
C PRO A 855 1.37 48.88 12.73
N GLN A 856 2.35 48.77 11.81
CA GLN A 856 2.12 48.26 10.45
C GLN A 856 1.97 46.73 10.40
N ILE A 857 2.32 46.02 11.48
CA ILE A 857 2.10 44.58 11.58
C ILE A 857 0.59 44.34 11.62
N ASN A 858 0.07 43.73 10.56
CA ASN A 858 -1.34 43.40 10.41
C ASN A 858 -1.58 41.88 10.31
N GLN A 859 -0.53 41.08 10.16
CA GLN A 859 -0.63 39.63 10.10
C GLN A 859 0.29 38.93 11.08
N LEU A 860 -0.26 37.94 11.77
CA LEU A 860 0.45 37.10 12.71
C LEU A 860 0.35 35.63 12.32
N THR A 861 1.42 34.87 12.50
CA THR A 861 1.43 33.41 12.32
C THR A 861 2.12 32.72 13.49
N ILE A 862 1.38 31.98 14.31
CA ILE A 862 1.93 31.17 15.39
C ILE A 862 2.33 29.79 14.85
N LEU A 863 3.50 29.29 15.24
CA LEU A 863 4.15 28.07 14.74
C LEU A 863 4.30 26.96 15.80
N SER A 864 3.94 27.23 17.06
CA SER A 864 4.12 26.32 18.19
C SER A 864 2.83 25.65 18.61
N ASN A 865 2.97 24.51 19.28
CA ASN A 865 1.90 23.61 19.68
C ASN A 865 1.47 23.78 21.14
N ASP A 866 2.34 24.29 22.01
CA ASP A 866 2.27 23.96 23.45
C ASP A 866 1.92 25.16 24.35
N GLN A 867 1.41 26.27 23.81
CA GLN A 867 1.14 27.48 24.59
C GLN A 867 -0.30 27.99 24.40
N PRO A 868 -0.92 28.55 25.47
CA PRO A 868 -2.25 29.14 25.37
C PRO A 868 -2.25 30.33 24.40
N TYR A 869 -3.19 30.31 23.45
CA TYR A 869 -3.28 31.32 22.39
C TYR A 869 -4.12 32.55 22.78
N GLU A 870 -4.64 32.63 24.00
CA GLU A 870 -5.65 33.63 24.39
C GLU A 870 -5.18 35.06 24.15
N TYR A 871 -3.94 35.38 24.53
CA TYR A 871 -3.36 36.71 24.37
C TYR A 871 -3.17 37.14 22.91
N VAL A 872 -3.14 36.18 21.97
CA VAL A 872 -2.87 36.43 20.55
C VAL A 872 -3.97 37.29 19.90
N PHE A 873 -5.15 37.33 20.50
CA PHE A 873 -6.34 37.96 19.94
C PHE A 873 -6.65 39.36 20.49
N ASP A 874 -5.88 39.87 21.45
CA ASP A 874 -6.16 41.18 22.06
C ASP A 874 -5.63 42.38 21.25
N TYR A 875 -5.07 42.13 20.05
CA TYR A 875 -4.38 43.17 19.27
C TYR A 875 -5.29 43.90 18.29
N ASN A 876 -5.34 45.22 18.44
CA ASN A 876 -6.15 46.10 17.60
C ASN A 876 -5.61 46.30 16.18
N ASN A 877 -4.29 46.28 15.98
CA ASN A 877 -3.64 46.45 14.66
C ASN A 877 -3.60 45.15 13.84
N ILE A 878 -3.70 43.99 14.47
CA ILE A 878 -3.68 42.71 13.76
C ILE A 878 -5.02 42.49 13.06
N GLN A 879 -4.97 42.20 11.77
CA GLN A 879 -6.13 41.91 10.92
C GLN A 879 -6.29 40.42 10.67
N ARG A 880 -5.18 39.66 10.71
CA ARG A 880 -5.18 38.23 10.38
C ARG A 880 -4.26 37.45 11.31
N ILE A 881 -4.81 36.41 11.93
CA ILE A 881 -4.04 35.47 12.76
C ILE A 881 -4.08 34.10 12.08
N VAL A 882 -2.92 33.45 12.01
CA VAL A 882 -2.78 32.09 11.51
C VAL A 882 -2.13 31.26 12.59
N ILE A 883 -2.78 30.23 13.09
CA ILE A 883 -2.17 29.32 14.06
C ILE A 883 -1.82 28.04 13.31
N LYS A 884 -0.58 27.57 13.41
CA LYS A 884 -0.16 26.26 12.93
C LYS A 884 0.21 25.40 14.12
N SER A 885 -0.45 24.26 14.27
CA SER A 885 -0.08 23.26 15.27
C SER A 885 0.03 21.90 14.60
N SER A 886 0.94 21.08 15.08
CA SER A 886 0.96 19.66 14.75
C SER A 886 0.08 18.83 15.67
N VAL A 887 -0.40 19.33 16.81
CA VAL A 887 -1.24 18.53 17.73
C VAL A 887 -2.71 18.59 17.27
N LEU A 888 -3.35 17.43 17.21
CA LEU A 888 -4.75 17.27 16.77
C LEU A 888 -5.76 17.67 17.87
N ASP A 889 -5.31 17.75 19.12
CA ASP A 889 -6.20 17.59 20.29
C ASP A 889 -6.92 18.84 20.79
N SER A 890 -6.75 20.01 20.14
CA SER A 890 -7.66 21.13 20.42
C SER A 890 -7.65 22.20 19.34
N HIS A 891 -8.84 22.53 18.83
CA HIS A 891 -9.08 23.81 18.17
C HIS A 891 -8.68 24.94 19.14
N PRO A 892 -7.88 25.93 18.73
CA PRO A 892 -7.51 27.06 19.59
C PRO A 892 -8.77 27.71 20.16
N PHE A 893 -8.98 27.62 21.49
CA PHE A 893 -10.15 28.22 22.11
C PHE A 893 -10.07 29.74 21.94
N ILE A 894 -11.15 30.34 21.44
CA ILE A 894 -11.31 31.78 21.38
C ILE A 894 -12.53 32.12 22.21
N SER A 895 -12.36 33.00 23.19
CA SER A 895 -13.49 33.57 23.93
C SER A 895 -14.51 34.19 22.94
N TYR A 896 -15.81 33.92 23.16
CA TYR A 896 -16.90 34.45 22.33
C TYR A 896 -16.91 35.98 22.20
N GLN A 897 -16.22 36.68 23.10
CA GLN A 897 -16.12 38.15 23.15
C GLN A 897 -15.04 38.73 22.21
N ASN A 898 -14.35 37.90 21.42
CA ASN A 898 -13.21 38.38 20.65
C ASN A 898 -13.59 39.04 19.31
N ASN A 899 -12.78 40.02 18.90
CA ASN A 899 -12.97 40.79 17.65
C ASN A 899 -12.58 40.00 16.39
N TYR A 900 -12.40 38.69 16.48
CA TYR A 900 -11.96 37.83 15.38
C TYR A 900 -13.04 36.84 14.98
N GLN A 901 -13.10 36.57 13.69
CA GLN A 901 -13.94 35.55 13.08
C GLN A 901 -13.04 34.41 12.61
N PHE A 902 -13.38 33.19 13.01
CA PHE A 902 -12.78 31.98 12.47
C PHE A 902 -13.20 31.78 11.01
N ILE A 903 -12.23 31.55 10.14
CA ILE A 903 -12.45 31.34 8.70
C ILE A 903 -12.44 29.85 8.35
N GLY A 904 -11.59 29.06 9.01
CA GLY A 904 -11.49 27.63 8.76
C GLY A 904 -10.17 27.01 9.19
N THR A 905 -10.19 25.67 9.24
CA THR A 905 -9.03 24.81 9.45
C THR A 905 -8.55 24.27 8.11
N PHE A 906 -7.23 24.25 7.90
CA PHE A 906 -6.62 23.73 6.69
C PHE A 906 -5.50 22.75 7.04
N VAL A 907 -5.51 21.56 6.47
CA VAL A 907 -4.40 20.61 6.61
C VAL A 907 -3.25 21.05 5.71
N THR A 908 -2.07 21.29 6.29
CA THR A 908 -0.92 21.85 5.54
C THR A 908 0.21 20.85 5.28
N LYS A 909 0.36 19.85 6.15
CA LYS A 909 1.37 18.80 6.02
C LYS A 909 0.80 17.53 6.64
N GLN A 910 1.05 16.38 6.02
CA GLN A 910 0.79 15.09 6.62
C GLN A 910 2.10 14.33 6.75
N THR A 911 2.47 14.01 7.98
CA THR A 911 3.69 13.26 8.26
C THR A 911 3.39 11.76 8.22
N HIS A 912 4.43 10.93 8.07
CA HIS A 912 4.29 9.47 8.12
C HIS A 912 3.83 8.94 9.49
N SER A 913 3.95 9.73 10.55
CA SER A 913 3.39 9.43 11.87
C SER A 913 1.91 9.80 11.98
N ASN A 914 1.21 10.04 10.87
CA ASN A 914 -0.21 10.46 10.78
C ASN A 914 -0.55 11.81 11.44
N ILE A 915 0.39 12.44 12.14
CA ILE A 915 0.21 13.76 12.73
C ILE A 915 0.23 14.81 11.60
N GLY A 916 -0.94 15.38 11.31
CA GLY A 916 -1.11 16.45 10.35
C GLY A 916 -0.82 17.81 10.97
N THR A 917 -0.06 18.69 10.30
CA THR A 917 0.03 20.10 10.71
C THR A 917 -1.23 20.82 10.26
N LEU A 918 -2.10 21.14 11.21
CA LEU A 918 -3.29 21.94 11.01
C LEU A 918 -2.94 23.42 10.97
N LYS A 919 -3.74 24.18 10.23
CA LYS A 919 -3.64 25.64 10.10
C LYS A 919 -5.02 26.23 10.33
N TRP A 920 -5.20 26.91 11.46
CA TRP A 920 -6.39 27.71 11.73
C TRP A 920 -6.19 29.14 11.26
N VAL A 921 -7.20 29.72 10.63
CA VAL A 921 -7.16 31.10 10.14
C VAL A 921 -8.27 31.91 10.77
N TYR A 922 -7.89 33.04 11.35
CA TYR A 922 -8.80 34.01 11.94
C TYR A 922 -8.59 35.37 11.27
N ILE A 923 -9.68 36.10 11.03
CA ILE A 923 -9.67 37.45 10.47
C ILE A 923 -10.42 38.36 11.43
N LYS A 924 -9.89 39.56 11.67
CA LYS A 924 -10.55 40.56 12.50
C LYS A 924 -11.87 40.95 11.85
N ARG A 925 -12.96 40.99 12.62
CA ARG A 925 -14.25 41.51 12.18
C ARG A 925 -14.04 42.97 11.80
N THR A 926 -14.36 43.32 10.56
CA THR A 926 -14.62 44.71 10.23
C THR A 926 -15.85 45.09 11.04
N ASN A 927 -15.80 46.22 11.76
CA ASN A 927 -17.00 46.76 12.42
C ASN A 927 -17.96 47.24 11.32
N ASP A 928 -18.59 46.29 10.63
CA ASP A 928 -19.82 46.54 9.92
C ASP A 928 -20.84 46.82 11.00
N ASN A 929 -21.23 48.08 11.05
CA ASN A 929 -22.17 48.67 11.99
C ASN A 929 -23.26 47.65 12.38
N PRO A 930 -23.35 47.18 13.63
CA PRO A 930 -24.28 46.10 14.02
C PRO A 930 -25.77 46.48 13.88
N ASN A 931 -26.07 47.68 13.37
CA ASN A 931 -27.39 48.22 13.05
C ASN A 931 -27.70 48.24 11.54
N LYS A 932 -27.09 47.36 10.72
CA LYS A 932 -27.45 47.22 9.29
C LYS A 932 -27.91 45.81 8.95
#